data_AF-A0A7C6XG83-F1
#
_entry.id   AF-A0A7C6XG83-F1
#
_cell.length_a   1.000
_cell.length_b   1.000
_cell.length_c   1.000
_cell.angle_alpha   90.00
_cell.angle_beta   90.00
_cell.angle_gamma   90.00
#
_symmetry.space_group_name_H-M   'P 1'
#
loop_
_entity.id
_entity.type
_entity.pdbx_description
1 polymer ?
#
loop_
_entity_poly.entity_id
_entity_poly.type
_entity_poly.pdbx_seq_one_letter_code
_entity_poly.pdbx_strand_id
1 'polypeptide(L)'
;RNGPLHAVVVVRGYLAPADGDVQQRFRYEARLRAWRGIPGMQVDIAVTNLTPEPATPVRSLALVLPMGRARRAEAAIGIAGGAPVTATLGRDDCLRVTQRRDPFRSGREDVLIEAPDADPSRTFGRAGGWATWQVPERTPILLAFSHMADRHPAALEVTPGEMAAYLIPPTGVQVFDFPFGLSAYGEFWVGSGEPPALVLDRLQRPPLLVPDPEHASRAGVFGAFSTTAETRRRFPLLEWILDREMALGASDQERVGETGWLNDGDTGSFGCWMHGEAGAAEGLYTHYLRTGDPAIWARARRQALHLREVCAWWSNEESAFQHPGSGGTHFGYRPDFERLGITGLLYDYWITGDARSLQTAEGLGAQLLSRTGSGHYHGWERGRTLLHLAELYTATGRQVYRDGLLRLLARRLPPEAELAEAGVTVAALAEALEAMERPELMAQFQQQLGALQSVLQSACPVRSVPGARESYLFRALSRAPASEVNPAVWDAALQHMLWLFLTPHGRDLSLPRATQALPAIVAAGGALPAWARGTALGVGNLSGQDRELTVRVHRHGNDPEGVTVCRMRAPRADPSRRYRVALEVRDPLGRTIKRDLLEGDAFTVREVTLPRRGLEGDYLLHLMCEEDGLVEVVTDHPYTYLRADEWKIPRHANARLRFYLRGPSGGEVRVAARGTIARQGDGLVGAVLRTPDGRLLAHARWSVPLAGTGADGQVPTRALPDEPLRLPVPLELRGKPLLLEVTAPRSVEWRVEGLDEPWLASVPEAFPSHAP
;
A
#
# COMPACT_ATOMS: atom_id res chain seq x y z
N ARG A 1 -2.51 -27.28 -12.21
CA ARG A 1 -2.64 -28.54 -12.99
C ARG A 1 -1.24 -29.08 -13.19
N ASN A 2 -1.01 -30.39 -13.05
CA ASN A 2 0.31 -30.95 -13.29
C ASN A 2 0.56 -31.05 -14.80
N GLY A 3 1.78 -30.73 -15.23
CA GLY A 3 2.20 -30.78 -16.62
C GLY A 3 3.65 -31.23 -16.76
N PRO A 4 4.17 -31.30 -18.00
CA PRO A 4 5.53 -31.81 -18.26
C PRO A 4 6.66 -30.89 -17.75
N LEU A 5 6.35 -29.64 -17.41
CA LEU A 5 7.32 -28.64 -16.95
C LEU A 5 7.26 -28.36 -15.44
N HIS A 6 6.11 -28.61 -14.81
CA HIS A 6 5.91 -28.36 -13.39
C HIS A 6 4.84 -29.27 -12.79
N ALA A 7 4.94 -29.52 -11.50
CA ALA A 7 3.94 -30.22 -10.71
C ALA A 7 3.63 -29.42 -9.44
N VAL A 8 2.35 -29.41 -9.05
CA VAL A 8 1.88 -28.86 -7.78
C VAL A 8 1.16 -29.96 -7.02
N VAL A 9 1.69 -30.33 -5.86
CA VAL A 9 1.02 -31.22 -4.92
C VAL A 9 0.39 -30.37 -3.82
N VAL A 10 -0.91 -30.52 -3.62
CA VAL A 10 -1.64 -29.84 -2.54
C VAL A 10 -1.91 -30.87 -1.45
N VAL A 11 -1.42 -30.61 -0.24
CA VAL A 11 -1.65 -31.44 0.94
C VAL A 11 -2.49 -30.64 1.92
N ARG A 12 -3.56 -31.25 2.41
CA ARG A 12 -4.47 -30.64 3.39
C ARG A 12 -4.65 -31.59 4.55
N GLY A 13 -4.71 -31.05 5.76
CA GLY A 13 -4.95 -31.85 6.94
C GLY A 13 -5.19 -31.00 8.16
N TYR A 14 -5.26 -31.67 9.31
CA TYR A 14 -5.32 -31.05 10.61
C TYR A 14 -4.05 -31.37 11.40
N LEU A 15 -3.59 -30.44 12.23
CA LEU A 15 -2.53 -30.74 13.19
C LEU A 15 -3.11 -31.66 14.27
N ALA A 16 -2.60 -32.88 14.33
CA ALA A 16 -2.99 -33.87 15.32
C ALA A 16 -2.14 -33.72 16.60
N PRO A 17 -2.71 -33.93 17.80
CA PRO A 17 -1.92 -34.14 19.00
C PRO A 17 -0.99 -35.35 18.84
N ALA A 18 0.17 -35.29 19.47
CA ALA A 18 1.11 -36.41 19.49
C ALA A 18 0.48 -37.71 20.06
N ASP A 19 -0.52 -37.56 20.94
CA ASP A 19 -1.19 -38.66 21.64
C ASP A 19 -2.40 -39.24 20.88
N GLY A 20 -2.64 -38.84 19.62
CA GLY A 20 -3.46 -39.58 18.66
C GLY A 20 -4.92 -39.13 18.46
N ASP A 21 -5.48 -38.26 19.30
CA ASP A 21 -6.85 -37.76 19.13
C ASP A 21 -6.90 -36.49 18.27
N VAL A 22 -7.23 -36.63 16.98
CA VAL A 22 -7.31 -35.49 16.04
C VAL A 22 -8.47 -34.56 16.43
N GLN A 23 -8.19 -33.55 17.26
CA GLN A 23 -9.08 -32.40 17.39
C GLN A 23 -8.86 -31.48 16.19
N GLN A 24 -9.95 -31.11 15.49
CA GLN A 24 -9.91 -30.23 14.31
C GLN A 24 -9.63 -28.76 14.67
N ARG A 25 -8.61 -28.52 15.50
CA ARG A 25 -8.24 -27.20 16.05
C ARG A 25 -7.45 -26.36 15.08
N PHE A 26 -6.51 -26.97 14.35
CA PHE A 26 -5.68 -26.26 13.38
C PHE A 26 -5.70 -27.00 12.06
N ARG A 27 -6.10 -26.31 10.99
CA ARG A 27 -6.09 -26.86 9.63
C ARG A 27 -4.87 -26.32 8.91
N TYR A 28 -4.16 -27.17 8.17
CA TYR A 28 -3.08 -26.72 7.29
C TYR A 28 -3.40 -27.02 5.83
N GLU A 29 -2.91 -26.15 4.95
CA GLU A 29 -2.76 -26.41 3.52
C GLU A 29 -1.30 -26.15 3.14
N ALA A 30 -0.65 -27.16 2.55
CA ALA A 30 0.69 -27.06 2.00
C ALA A 30 0.65 -27.26 0.48
N ARG A 31 1.36 -26.41 -0.26
CA ARG A 31 1.50 -26.49 -1.71
C ARG A 31 2.95 -26.67 -2.07
N LEU A 32 3.29 -27.87 -2.55
CA LEU A 32 4.63 -28.22 -2.98
C LEU A 32 4.72 -28.03 -4.49
N ARG A 33 5.55 -27.09 -4.94
CA ARG A 33 5.76 -26.77 -6.36
C ARG A 33 7.15 -27.21 -6.77
N ALA A 34 7.21 -28.09 -7.75
CA ALA A 34 8.47 -28.58 -8.33
C ALA A 34 8.48 -28.33 -9.84
N TRP A 35 9.67 -28.07 -10.38
CA TRP A 35 9.89 -27.78 -11.79
C TRP A 35 10.89 -28.75 -12.39
N ARG A 36 10.72 -29.06 -13.68
CA ARG A 36 11.63 -29.95 -14.39
C ARG A 36 13.04 -29.38 -14.43
N GLY A 37 14.01 -30.16 -13.96
CA GLY A 37 15.44 -29.80 -14.01
C GLY A 37 15.91 -28.86 -12.90
N ILE A 38 15.06 -28.51 -11.92
CA ILE A 38 15.45 -27.69 -10.77
C ILE A 38 15.61 -28.60 -9.54
N PRO A 39 16.79 -28.62 -8.86
CA PRO A 39 17.08 -29.53 -7.75
C PRO A 39 16.52 -29.02 -6.40
N GLY A 40 15.23 -28.69 -6.39
CA GLY A 40 14.52 -28.19 -5.23
C GLY A 40 13.03 -27.97 -5.51
N MET A 41 12.30 -27.52 -4.49
CA MET A 41 10.89 -27.20 -4.55
C MET A 41 10.56 -26.00 -3.69
N GLN A 42 9.54 -25.24 -4.12
CA GLN A 42 8.90 -24.23 -3.30
C GLN A 42 7.80 -24.90 -2.47
N VAL A 43 7.70 -24.54 -1.20
CA VAL A 43 6.67 -25.00 -0.27
C VAL A 43 5.95 -23.80 0.30
N ASP A 44 4.69 -23.60 -0.09
CA ASP A 44 3.83 -22.61 0.53
C ASP A 44 2.98 -23.30 1.60
N ILE A 45 3.00 -22.81 2.84
CA ILE A 45 2.19 -23.36 3.94
C ILE A 45 1.32 -22.27 4.52
N ALA A 46 0.06 -22.60 4.79
CA ALA A 46 -0.85 -21.82 5.61
C ALA A 46 -1.46 -22.72 6.69
N VAL A 47 -1.47 -22.25 7.93
CA VAL A 47 -2.08 -22.95 9.08
C VAL A 47 -3.15 -22.04 9.66
N THR A 48 -4.40 -22.45 9.54
CA THR A 48 -5.58 -21.72 10.02
C THR A 48 -5.97 -22.21 11.41
N ASN A 49 -6.19 -21.28 12.35
CA ASN A 49 -6.83 -21.61 13.63
C ASN A 49 -8.34 -21.80 13.46
N LEU A 50 -8.87 -22.95 13.86
CA LEU A 50 -10.29 -23.30 13.84
C LEU A 50 -10.85 -23.59 15.24
N THR A 51 -10.11 -23.28 16.29
CA THR A 51 -10.60 -23.43 17.66
C THR A 51 -11.77 -22.50 17.95
N PRO A 52 -12.81 -22.97 18.66
CA PRO A 52 -13.93 -22.11 19.05
C PRO A 52 -13.59 -21.13 20.17
N GLU A 53 -12.32 -21.03 20.63
CA GLU A 53 -11.88 -19.94 21.48
C GLU A 53 -11.51 -18.71 20.65
N PRO A 54 -11.76 -17.48 21.15
CA PRO A 54 -11.48 -16.27 20.39
C PRO A 54 -9.99 -16.11 20.00
N ALA A 55 -9.08 -16.60 20.85
CA ALA A 55 -7.68 -16.78 20.53
C ALA A 55 -7.08 -17.98 21.29
N THR A 56 -6.17 -18.70 20.66
CA THR A 56 -5.47 -19.86 21.23
C THR A 56 -4.01 -19.53 21.49
N PRO A 57 -3.49 -19.71 22.71
CA PRO A 57 -2.06 -19.54 22.95
C PRO A 57 -1.27 -20.61 22.19
N VAL A 58 -0.46 -20.20 21.23
CA VAL A 58 0.42 -21.07 20.46
C VAL A 58 1.87 -20.81 20.87
N ARG A 59 2.50 -21.84 21.43
CA ARG A 59 3.91 -21.78 21.87
C ARG A 59 4.88 -21.79 20.70
N SER A 60 4.59 -22.58 19.67
CA SER A 60 5.43 -22.68 18.49
C SER A 60 4.66 -23.22 17.30
N LEU A 61 5.04 -22.78 16.10
CA LEU A 61 4.51 -23.26 14.83
C LEU A 61 5.65 -23.29 13.80
N ALA A 62 5.89 -24.46 13.19
CA ALA A 62 7.04 -24.65 12.31
C ALA A 62 6.77 -25.62 11.16
N LEU A 63 7.50 -25.41 10.06
CA LEU A 63 7.81 -26.45 9.08
C LEU A 63 9.09 -27.15 9.51
N VAL A 64 9.02 -28.47 9.73
CA VAL A 64 10.16 -29.29 10.14
C VAL A 64 10.54 -30.26 9.03
N LEU A 65 11.81 -30.25 8.64
CA LEU A 65 12.41 -31.15 7.67
C LEU A 65 13.27 -32.18 8.40
N PRO A 66 12.88 -33.46 8.42
CA PRO A 66 13.70 -34.51 9.01
C PRO A 66 14.90 -34.81 8.10
N MET A 67 16.11 -34.69 8.66
CA MET A 67 17.39 -34.95 7.97
C MET A 67 17.94 -36.36 8.23
N GLY A 68 17.30 -37.11 9.14
CA GLY A 68 17.69 -38.44 9.57
C GLY A 68 18.67 -38.41 10.75
N ARG A 69 19.03 -39.59 11.30
CA ARG A 69 19.90 -39.68 12.48
C ARG A 69 21.38 -39.45 12.12
N ALA A 70 21.83 -38.20 12.05
CA ALA A 70 23.25 -37.88 12.00
C ALA A 70 23.81 -37.70 13.42
N ARG A 71 25.03 -38.22 13.68
CA ARG A 71 25.74 -37.99 14.95
C ARG A 71 26.39 -36.60 15.00
N ARG A 72 26.69 -36.04 13.83
CA ARG A 72 27.33 -34.75 13.63
C ARG A 72 26.85 -34.14 12.33
N ALA A 73 26.59 -32.84 12.30
CA ALA A 73 26.28 -32.09 11.10
C ALA A 73 26.98 -30.73 11.12
N GLU A 74 27.30 -30.20 9.94
CA GLU A 74 27.74 -28.82 9.78
C GLU A 74 26.52 -27.98 9.40
N ALA A 75 26.34 -26.87 10.11
CA ALA A 75 25.21 -25.96 9.95
C ALA A 75 25.70 -24.54 9.64
N ALA A 76 24.96 -23.84 8.78
CA ALA A 76 25.14 -22.41 8.59
C ALA A 76 23.78 -21.72 8.49
N ILE A 77 23.63 -20.54 9.10
CA ILE A 77 22.43 -19.70 8.99
C ILE A 77 22.85 -18.29 8.59
N GLY A 78 22.18 -17.75 7.57
CA GLY A 78 22.52 -16.44 7.00
C GLY A 78 22.18 -15.25 7.91
N ILE A 79 23.03 -14.23 7.85
CA ILE A 79 22.77 -12.87 8.36
C ILE A 79 22.79 -11.90 7.18
N ALA A 80 21.81 -11.01 7.08
CA ALA A 80 21.72 -10.08 5.96
C ALA A 80 22.90 -9.09 5.98
N GLY A 81 23.64 -8.98 4.88
CA GLY A 81 24.78 -8.07 4.75
C GLY A 81 26.04 -8.48 5.54
N GLY A 82 26.05 -9.66 6.15
CA GLY A 82 27.17 -10.17 6.95
C GLY A 82 27.55 -11.61 6.63
N ALA A 83 28.58 -12.12 7.33
CA ALA A 83 28.94 -13.54 7.26
C ALA A 83 27.86 -14.41 7.93
N PRO A 84 27.60 -15.63 7.41
CA PRO A 84 26.69 -16.55 8.07
C PRO A 84 27.25 -17.01 9.43
N VAL A 85 26.35 -17.34 10.36
CA VAL A 85 26.71 -18.03 11.60
C VAL A 85 26.88 -19.49 11.28
N THR A 86 28.04 -20.07 11.61
CA THR A 86 28.35 -21.48 11.32
C THR A 86 28.63 -22.23 12.60
N ALA A 87 28.17 -23.48 12.69
CA ALA A 87 28.44 -24.36 13.82
C ALA A 87 28.56 -25.82 13.37
N THR A 88 29.47 -26.54 14.02
CA THR A 88 29.44 -28.00 14.04
C THR A 88 28.49 -28.45 15.15
N LEU A 89 27.49 -29.25 14.81
CA LEU A 89 26.45 -29.71 15.73
C LEU A 89 26.67 -31.18 16.11
N GLY A 90 26.84 -31.46 17.39
CA GLY A 90 26.70 -32.78 18.03
C GLY A 90 25.26 -33.11 18.40
N ARG A 91 25.04 -34.32 18.94
CA ARG A 91 23.71 -34.96 19.08
C ARG A 91 22.60 -34.11 19.71
N ASP A 92 22.95 -33.25 20.67
CA ASP A 92 22.01 -32.44 21.45
C ASP A 92 22.19 -30.93 21.17
N ASP A 93 23.00 -30.59 20.17
CA ASP A 93 23.33 -29.22 19.80
C ASP A 93 22.30 -28.63 18.84
N CYS A 94 22.16 -27.31 18.90
CA CYS A 94 21.24 -26.54 18.08
C CYS A 94 21.91 -25.24 17.65
N LEU A 95 21.73 -24.87 16.38
CA LEU A 95 21.99 -23.52 15.89
C LEU A 95 20.65 -22.89 15.50
N ARG A 96 20.27 -21.80 16.15
CA ARG A 96 19.05 -21.03 15.86
C ARG A 96 19.36 -19.56 15.66
N VAL A 97 18.75 -18.97 14.63
CA VAL A 97 18.68 -17.52 14.44
C VAL A 97 17.23 -17.09 14.43
N THR A 98 16.87 -16.19 15.35
CA THR A 98 15.51 -15.68 15.53
C THR A 98 15.48 -14.19 15.18
N GLN A 99 14.63 -13.81 14.21
CA GLN A 99 14.21 -12.42 14.05
C GLN A 99 13.10 -12.14 15.07
N ARG A 100 13.33 -11.16 15.95
CA ARG A 100 12.43 -10.84 17.07
C ARG A 100 11.38 -9.78 16.72
N ARG A 101 10.35 -9.74 17.55
CA ARG A 101 9.26 -8.76 17.55
C ARG A 101 9.70 -7.47 18.25
N ASP A 102 10.56 -6.66 17.64
CA ASP A 102 10.67 -5.25 18.03
C ASP A 102 11.10 -4.35 16.85
N PRO A 103 10.34 -4.33 15.74
CA PRO A 103 10.69 -3.49 14.59
C PRO A 103 10.62 -1.97 14.89
N PHE A 104 10.28 -1.57 16.11
CA PHE A 104 9.88 -0.21 16.46
C PHE A 104 10.76 0.50 17.51
N ARG A 105 11.81 -0.12 18.04
CA ARG A 105 12.76 0.55 18.94
C ARG A 105 14.15 0.60 18.33
N SER A 106 14.53 1.75 17.77
CA SER A 106 15.94 2.00 17.44
C SER A 106 16.80 1.74 18.68
N GLY A 107 17.88 0.97 18.54
CA GLY A 107 18.84 0.74 19.62
C GLY A 107 18.61 -0.52 20.45
N ARG A 108 17.82 -1.50 19.99
CA ARG A 108 17.82 -2.87 20.53
C ARG A 108 18.23 -3.90 19.50
N GLU A 109 18.75 -5.02 20.01
CA GLU A 109 19.20 -6.14 19.22
C GLU A 109 18.00 -6.99 18.75
N ASP A 110 17.77 -6.97 17.43
CA ASP A 110 16.60 -7.56 16.77
C ASP A 110 16.81 -9.01 16.33
N VAL A 111 18.07 -9.45 16.32
CA VAL A 111 18.47 -10.82 15.99
C VAL A 111 19.00 -11.50 17.25
N LEU A 112 18.43 -12.65 17.60
CA LEU A 112 18.92 -13.54 18.64
C LEU A 112 19.58 -14.75 17.97
N ILE A 113 20.82 -15.04 18.35
CA ILE A 113 21.61 -16.17 17.87
C ILE A 113 21.86 -17.10 19.06
N GLU A 114 21.39 -18.32 18.95
CA GLU A 114 21.64 -19.42 19.89
C GLU A 114 22.53 -20.44 19.16
N ALA A 115 23.77 -20.59 19.61
CA ALA A 115 24.75 -21.50 19.01
C ALA A 115 25.32 -22.44 20.08
N PRO A 116 25.85 -23.62 19.70
CA PRO A 116 26.44 -24.56 20.65
C PRO A 116 27.63 -23.93 21.37
N ASP A 117 27.79 -24.25 22.65
CA ASP A 117 28.91 -23.80 23.51
C ASP A 117 29.10 -22.27 23.59
N ALA A 118 28.09 -21.48 23.22
CA ALA A 118 28.11 -20.02 23.29
C ALA A 118 26.87 -19.50 24.01
N ASP A 119 27.05 -18.46 24.82
CA ASP A 119 25.91 -17.74 25.39
C ASP A 119 25.05 -17.13 24.27
N PRO A 120 23.70 -17.13 24.40
CA PRO A 120 22.83 -16.52 23.42
C PRO A 120 23.23 -15.07 23.17
N SER A 121 23.66 -14.79 21.95
CA SER A 121 24.11 -13.46 21.55
C SER A 121 22.98 -12.72 20.87
N ARG A 122 22.98 -11.41 21.05
CA ARG A 122 21.99 -10.52 20.49
C ARG A 122 22.73 -9.49 19.66
N THR A 123 22.26 -9.25 18.44
CA THR A 123 22.91 -8.31 17.52
C THR A 123 21.88 -7.45 16.80
N PHE A 124 22.34 -6.29 16.36
CA PHE A 124 21.64 -5.47 15.38
C PHE A 124 21.71 -6.15 14.00
N GLY A 125 20.63 -6.03 13.22
CA GLY A 125 20.60 -6.49 11.83
C GLY A 125 19.32 -7.25 11.48
N ARG A 126 19.37 -7.97 10.36
CA ARG A 126 18.27 -8.79 9.86
C ARG A 126 18.76 -10.23 9.66
N ALA A 127 17.92 -11.21 10.00
CA ALA A 127 18.17 -12.59 9.62
C ALA A 127 18.20 -12.71 8.09
N GLY A 128 19.13 -13.51 7.57
CA GLY A 128 19.29 -13.71 6.12
C GLY A 128 18.18 -14.54 5.48
N GLY A 129 17.38 -15.28 6.27
CA GLY A 129 16.26 -16.08 5.77
C GLY A 129 16.67 -17.40 5.11
N TRP A 130 17.87 -17.92 5.36
CA TRP A 130 18.31 -19.21 4.84
C TRP A 130 19.18 -19.97 5.84
N ALA A 131 19.11 -21.30 5.77
CA ALA A 131 19.92 -22.22 6.55
C ALA A 131 20.41 -23.39 5.68
N THR A 132 21.61 -23.89 5.95
CA THR A 132 22.14 -25.11 5.32
C THR A 132 22.45 -26.17 6.35
N TRP A 133 22.23 -27.42 5.99
CA TRP A 133 22.62 -28.62 6.74
C TRP A 133 23.48 -29.51 5.86
N GLN A 134 24.60 -29.99 6.39
CA GLN A 134 25.54 -30.84 5.65
C GLN A 134 26.17 -31.92 6.54
N VAL A 135 26.41 -33.08 5.94
CA VAL A 135 27.33 -34.12 6.45
C VAL A 135 28.40 -34.40 5.39
N PRO A 136 29.61 -34.87 5.75
CA PRO A 136 30.78 -34.95 4.84
C PRO A 136 30.58 -35.69 3.51
N GLU A 137 29.55 -36.53 3.38
CA GLU A 137 29.28 -37.38 2.21
C GLU A 137 27.97 -37.03 1.49
N ARG A 138 27.27 -35.96 1.89
CA ARG A 138 26.00 -35.55 1.27
C ARG A 138 26.07 -34.13 0.75
N THR A 139 25.38 -33.90 -0.37
CA THR A 139 25.13 -32.55 -0.87
C THR A 139 24.44 -31.72 0.21
N PRO A 140 24.88 -30.47 0.47
CA PRO A 140 24.22 -29.58 1.40
C PRO A 140 22.74 -29.44 1.05
N ILE A 141 21.90 -29.54 2.08
CA ILE A 141 20.47 -29.27 1.99
C ILE A 141 20.25 -27.84 2.45
N LEU A 142 19.45 -27.12 1.67
CA LEU A 142 19.12 -25.71 1.87
C LEU A 142 17.64 -25.59 2.21
N LEU A 143 17.37 -24.87 3.30
CA LEU A 143 16.06 -24.37 3.68
C LEU A 143 16.10 -22.85 3.62
N ALA A 144 15.26 -22.24 2.78
CA ALA A 144 15.10 -20.79 2.75
C ALA A 144 13.66 -20.39 3.10
N PHE A 145 13.51 -19.27 3.79
CA PHE A 145 12.25 -18.71 4.23
C PHE A 145 12.11 -17.29 3.67
N SER A 146 11.22 -17.12 2.69
CA SER A 146 10.97 -15.84 2.03
C SER A 146 10.45 -14.81 3.04
N HIS A 147 11.03 -13.61 3.00
CA HIS A 147 10.67 -12.48 3.85
C HIS A 147 10.69 -12.79 5.36
N MET A 148 11.51 -13.73 5.81
CA MET A 148 11.60 -14.13 7.23
C MET A 148 11.77 -12.92 8.16
N ALA A 149 12.65 -11.98 7.82
CA ALA A 149 12.89 -10.79 8.64
C ALA A 149 11.66 -9.87 8.71
N ASP A 150 10.92 -9.75 7.61
CA ASP A 150 9.69 -8.95 7.52
C ASP A 150 8.51 -9.62 8.22
N ARG A 151 8.53 -10.95 8.42
CA ARG A 151 7.44 -11.76 9.01
C ARG A 151 7.69 -12.11 10.48
N HIS A 152 8.36 -11.23 11.21
CA HIS A 152 8.69 -11.46 12.61
C HIS A 152 7.45 -11.63 13.52
N PRO A 153 7.60 -12.27 14.70
CA PRO A 153 8.75 -13.10 15.08
C PRO A 153 8.85 -14.35 14.20
N ALA A 154 10.07 -14.71 13.79
CA ALA A 154 10.34 -15.87 12.95
C ALA A 154 11.74 -16.43 13.23
N ALA A 155 11.95 -17.73 13.03
CA ALA A 155 13.26 -18.36 13.28
C ALA A 155 13.62 -19.42 12.24
N LEU A 156 14.92 -19.62 12.03
CA LEU A 156 15.48 -20.80 11.40
C LEU A 156 16.33 -21.54 12.43
N GLU A 157 16.20 -22.86 12.43
CA GLU A 157 16.91 -23.76 13.34
C GLU A 157 17.48 -24.95 12.58
N VAL A 158 18.68 -25.36 12.99
CA VAL A 158 19.34 -26.56 12.51
C VAL A 158 19.80 -27.37 13.72
N THR A 159 19.45 -28.65 13.73
CA THR A 159 19.99 -29.68 14.63
C THR A 159 20.68 -30.75 13.77
N PRO A 160 21.39 -31.74 14.35
CA PRO A 160 21.92 -32.85 13.56
C PRO A 160 20.83 -33.64 12.86
N GLY A 161 19.63 -33.71 13.44
CA GLY A 161 18.53 -34.53 12.96
C GLY A 161 17.54 -33.82 12.05
N GLU A 162 17.44 -32.49 12.13
CA GLU A 162 16.32 -31.72 11.58
C GLU A 162 16.73 -30.31 11.17
N MET A 163 16.02 -29.74 10.20
CA MET A 163 15.98 -28.30 9.94
C MET A 163 14.57 -27.80 10.16
N ALA A 164 14.39 -26.67 10.85
CA ALA A 164 13.08 -26.09 11.09
C ALA A 164 13.00 -24.61 10.69
N ALA A 165 11.89 -24.23 10.06
CA ALA A 165 11.51 -22.85 9.84
C ALA A 165 10.26 -22.53 10.67
N TYR A 166 10.43 -21.64 11.64
CA TYR A 166 9.37 -21.25 12.58
C TYR A 166 8.61 -20.03 12.08
N LEU A 167 7.30 -20.19 11.92
CA LEU A 167 6.33 -19.10 11.81
C LEU A 167 6.05 -18.47 13.18
N ILE A 168 6.14 -19.27 14.26
CA ILE A 168 6.07 -18.82 15.65
C ILE A 168 7.23 -19.54 16.39
N PRO A 169 8.29 -18.82 16.79
CA PRO A 169 9.44 -19.41 17.48
C PRO A 169 9.11 -19.92 18.89
N PRO A 170 9.78 -20.99 19.37
CA PRO A 170 9.48 -21.62 20.67
C PRO A 170 10.03 -20.85 21.89
N THR A 171 11.03 -19.99 21.69
CA THR A 171 11.75 -19.24 22.73
C THR A 171 12.15 -17.85 22.21
N GLY A 172 12.63 -16.97 23.10
CA GLY A 172 13.14 -15.63 22.74
C GLY A 172 12.06 -14.59 22.41
N VAL A 173 10.78 -15.01 22.38
CA VAL A 173 9.61 -14.21 22.04
C VAL A 173 8.45 -14.52 23.01
N GLN A 174 7.49 -13.60 23.14
CA GLN A 174 6.29 -13.85 23.94
C GLN A 174 5.37 -14.87 23.25
N VAL A 175 4.69 -15.70 24.03
CA VAL A 175 3.66 -16.62 23.53
C VAL A 175 2.62 -15.83 22.76
N PHE A 176 2.22 -16.35 21.60
CA PHE A 176 1.32 -15.67 20.70
C PHE A 176 -0.11 -16.18 20.87
N ASP A 177 -1.06 -15.29 21.10
CA ASP A 177 -2.49 -15.61 21.09
C ASP A 177 -2.99 -15.64 19.65
N PHE A 178 -3.10 -16.84 19.06
CA PHE A 178 -3.46 -17.07 17.66
C PHE A 178 -4.99 -17.00 17.47
N PRO A 179 -5.54 -15.99 16.78
CA PRO A 179 -6.99 -15.79 16.73
C PRO A 179 -7.72 -16.77 15.81
N PHE A 180 -8.96 -17.10 16.16
CA PHE A 180 -9.80 -17.99 15.36
C PHE A 180 -10.02 -17.45 13.94
N GLY A 181 -10.00 -18.36 12.96
CA GLY A 181 -10.24 -18.08 11.54
C GLY A 181 -9.08 -17.47 10.76
N LEU A 182 -8.01 -17.05 11.45
CA LEU A 182 -6.80 -16.51 10.82
C LEU A 182 -5.81 -17.60 10.45
N SER A 183 -4.98 -17.31 9.44
CA SER A 183 -3.89 -18.18 9.03
C SER A 183 -2.52 -17.55 9.26
N ALA A 184 -1.62 -18.33 9.86
CA ALA A 184 -0.19 -18.05 9.79
C ALA A 184 0.34 -18.70 8.52
N TYR A 185 1.14 -17.97 7.74
CA TYR A 185 1.59 -18.44 6.43
C TYR A 185 3.09 -18.22 6.21
N GLY A 186 3.69 -19.05 5.36
CA GLY A 186 5.08 -18.94 4.95
C GLY A 186 5.34 -19.51 3.57
N GLU A 187 6.33 -18.95 2.90
CA GLU A 187 6.82 -19.38 1.58
C GLU A 187 8.27 -19.82 1.73
N PHE A 188 8.53 -21.10 1.48
CA PHE A 188 9.80 -21.74 1.74
C PHE A 188 10.40 -22.33 0.47
N TRP A 189 11.71 -22.49 0.44
CA TRP A 189 12.42 -23.32 -0.53
C TRP A 189 13.10 -24.46 0.20
N VAL A 190 12.99 -25.65 -0.37
CA VAL A 190 13.72 -26.84 0.07
C VAL A 190 14.45 -27.41 -1.13
N GLY A 191 15.77 -27.49 -1.07
CA GLY A 191 16.58 -27.96 -2.20
C GLY A 191 17.99 -28.34 -1.81
N SER A 192 18.81 -28.65 -2.81
CA SER A 192 20.19 -29.08 -2.61
C SER A 192 21.14 -28.46 -3.63
N GLY A 193 22.37 -28.18 -3.21
CA GLY A 193 23.47 -27.77 -4.11
C GLY A 193 23.35 -26.37 -4.74
N GLU A 194 22.30 -25.61 -4.46
CA GLU A 194 22.13 -24.25 -4.96
C GLU A 194 22.70 -23.20 -3.99
N PRO A 195 23.32 -22.12 -4.49
CA PRO A 195 23.76 -21.02 -3.65
C PRO A 195 22.57 -20.39 -2.90
N PRO A 196 22.64 -20.20 -1.57
CA PRO A 196 21.53 -19.65 -0.79
C PRO A 196 21.04 -18.29 -1.28
N ALA A 197 21.96 -17.42 -1.71
CA ALA A 197 21.64 -16.10 -2.25
C ALA A 197 20.77 -16.19 -3.52
N LEU A 198 21.06 -17.14 -4.41
CA LEU A 198 20.30 -17.33 -5.64
C LEU A 198 18.89 -17.84 -5.36
N VAL A 199 18.76 -18.77 -4.40
CA VAL A 199 17.46 -19.31 -3.99
C VAL A 199 16.60 -18.24 -3.31
N LEU A 200 17.20 -17.43 -2.45
CA LEU A 200 16.47 -16.34 -1.80
C LEU A 200 16.03 -15.27 -2.78
N ASP A 201 16.88 -14.89 -3.72
CA ASP A 201 16.51 -13.96 -4.77
C ASP A 201 15.32 -14.50 -5.57
N ARG A 202 15.32 -15.78 -5.96
CA ARG A 202 14.16 -16.42 -6.63
C ARG A 202 12.90 -16.51 -5.76
N LEU A 203 13.03 -16.69 -4.45
CA LEU A 203 11.86 -16.75 -3.55
C LEU A 203 11.24 -15.37 -3.32
N GLN A 204 12.07 -14.33 -3.18
CA GLN A 204 11.63 -12.97 -2.86
C GLN A 204 11.29 -12.16 -4.11
N ARG A 205 11.96 -12.47 -5.22
CA ARG A 205 11.83 -11.84 -6.54
C ARG A 205 11.81 -12.94 -7.61
N PRO A 206 10.77 -13.79 -7.63
CA PRO A 206 10.69 -14.86 -8.61
C PRO A 206 10.81 -14.29 -10.03
N PRO A 207 11.55 -14.96 -10.92
CA PRO A 207 11.61 -14.55 -12.31
C PRO A 207 10.20 -14.63 -12.91
N LEU A 208 9.71 -13.49 -13.39
CA LEU A 208 8.37 -13.38 -13.97
C LEU A 208 8.47 -13.34 -15.49
N LEU A 209 7.71 -14.20 -16.15
CA LEU A 209 7.38 -14.02 -17.56
C LEU A 209 5.99 -13.39 -17.63
N VAL A 210 5.94 -12.09 -17.88
CA VAL A 210 4.70 -11.33 -17.99
C VAL A 210 4.58 -10.66 -19.34
N PRO A 211 3.35 -10.40 -19.83
CA PRO A 211 3.15 -9.58 -21.00
C PRO A 211 3.74 -8.18 -20.79
N ASP A 212 4.26 -7.58 -21.85
CA ASP A 212 4.63 -6.17 -21.82
C ASP A 212 3.39 -5.29 -21.57
N PRO A 213 3.56 -4.08 -21.00
CA PRO A 213 2.43 -3.21 -20.66
C PRO A 213 1.50 -2.87 -21.83
N GLU A 214 2.01 -2.79 -23.06
CA GLU A 214 1.17 -2.50 -24.23
C GLU A 214 0.28 -3.69 -24.60
N HIS A 215 0.84 -4.92 -24.54
CA HIS A 215 0.07 -6.12 -24.72
C HIS A 215 -1.00 -6.29 -23.64
N ALA A 216 -0.64 -6.08 -22.36
CA ALA A 216 -1.58 -6.17 -21.25
C ALA A 216 -2.77 -5.20 -21.39
N SER A 217 -2.49 -3.96 -21.79
CA SER A 217 -3.52 -2.93 -22.05
C SER A 217 -4.44 -3.33 -23.22
N ARG A 218 -3.87 -3.82 -24.33
CA ARG A 218 -4.66 -4.24 -25.51
C ARG A 218 -5.49 -5.50 -25.29
N ALA A 219 -5.04 -6.42 -24.44
CA ALA A 219 -5.72 -7.70 -24.23
C ALA A 219 -7.07 -7.55 -23.51
N GLY A 220 -7.28 -6.48 -22.74
CA GLY A 220 -8.53 -6.19 -22.04
C GLY A 220 -8.88 -7.12 -20.87
N VAL A 221 -8.04 -8.14 -20.59
CA VAL A 221 -8.26 -9.13 -19.52
C VAL A 221 -8.45 -8.48 -18.15
N PHE A 222 -7.71 -7.40 -17.87
CA PHE A 222 -7.76 -6.65 -16.61
C PHE A 222 -8.57 -5.35 -16.74
N GLY A 223 -9.47 -5.28 -17.73
CA GLY A 223 -10.18 -4.06 -18.09
C GLY A 223 -9.30 -3.07 -18.87
N ALA A 224 -9.89 -1.95 -19.26
CA ALA A 224 -9.18 -0.87 -19.94
C ALA A 224 -8.27 -0.13 -18.97
N PHE A 225 -7.06 0.22 -19.41
CA PHE A 225 -6.14 1.13 -18.71
C PHE A 225 -5.10 1.69 -19.68
N SER A 226 -4.58 2.88 -19.37
CA SER A 226 -3.49 3.52 -20.12
C SER A 226 -2.12 3.14 -19.56
N THR A 227 -1.14 2.92 -20.43
CA THR A 227 0.23 2.58 -19.98
C THR A 227 0.91 3.78 -19.31
N THR A 228 2.00 3.55 -18.57
CA THR A 228 2.80 4.65 -17.98
C THR A 228 3.32 5.61 -19.05
N ALA A 229 3.81 5.10 -20.19
CA ALA A 229 4.28 5.95 -21.29
C ALA A 229 3.17 6.85 -21.86
N GLU A 230 1.96 6.29 -22.02
CA GLU A 230 0.80 7.06 -22.46
C GLU A 230 0.37 8.10 -21.42
N THR A 231 0.34 7.69 -20.15
CA THR A 231 -0.09 8.56 -19.04
C THR A 231 0.90 9.71 -18.84
N ARG A 232 2.22 9.47 -18.85
CA ARG A 232 3.23 10.55 -18.77
C ARG A 232 3.08 11.57 -19.89
N ARG A 233 2.77 11.11 -21.11
CA ARG A 233 2.62 11.99 -22.27
C ARG A 233 1.36 12.85 -22.18
N ARG A 234 0.26 12.33 -21.63
CA ARG A 234 -1.06 12.98 -21.66
C ARG A 234 -1.48 13.60 -20.32
N PHE A 235 -1.12 12.97 -19.21
CA PHE A 235 -1.47 13.36 -17.84
C PHE A 235 -0.24 13.25 -16.91
N PRO A 236 0.83 14.03 -17.15
CA PRO A 236 2.05 13.95 -16.33
C PRO A 236 1.82 14.19 -14.84
N LEU A 237 0.84 15.01 -14.43
CA LEU A 237 0.51 15.17 -13.00
C LEU A 237 0.05 13.85 -12.39
N LEU A 238 -0.82 13.14 -13.09
CA LEU A 238 -1.34 11.86 -12.63
C LEU A 238 -0.21 10.85 -12.48
N GLU A 239 0.66 10.73 -13.49
CA GLU A 239 1.78 9.81 -13.35
C GLU A 239 2.73 10.22 -12.23
N TRP A 240 3.01 11.52 -12.06
CA TRP A 240 3.85 12.00 -10.96
C TRP A 240 3.26 11.61 -9.59
N ILE A 241 1.94 11.72 -9.42
CA ILE A 241 1.26 11.29 -8.19
C ILE A 241 1.32 9.76 -8.06
N LEU A 242 1.06 8.99 -9.12
CA LEU A 242 1.13 7.53 -9.08
C LEU A 242 2.54 7.03 -8.74
N ASP A 243 3.57 7.52 -9.44
CA ASP A 243 4.97 7.17 -9.17
C ASP A 243 5.33 7.48 -7.72
N ARG A 244 4.78 8.58 -7.18
CA ARG A 244 4.91 8.91 -5.77
C ARG A 244 4.23 7.84 -4.91
N GLU A 245 2.89 7.75 -4.95
CA GLU A 245 2.06 6.90 -4.08
C GLU A 245 2.34 5.38 -4.22
N MET A 246 2.75 4.91 -5.40
CA MET A 246 3.04 3.51 -5.67
C MET A 246 4.45 3.11 -5.25
N ALA A 247 5.43 4.01 -5.40
CA ALA A 247 6.75 3.80 -4.82
C ALA A 247 6.74 3.96 -3.29
N LEU A 248 5.71 4.58 -2.70
CA LEU A 248 5.52 4.65 -1.26
C LEU A 248 5.26 3.26 -0.68
N GLY A 249 6.31 2.52 -0.32
CA GLY A 249 6.23 1.22 0.39
C GLY A 249 7.00 0.11 -0.28
N ALA A 250 7.48 0.33 -1.51
CA ALA A 250 8.42 -0.57 -2.17
C ALA A 250 9.85 -0.46 -1.59
N SER A 251 10.22 0.70 -1.02
CA SER A 251 11.60 0.99 -0.62
C SER A 251 11.95 0.81 0.85
N ASP A 252 10.96 0.78 1.78
CA ASP A 252 11.20 0.63 3.23
C ASP A 252 9.90 0.36 4.03
N GLN A 253 9.54 -0.92 4.21
CA GLN A 253 8.32 -1.37 4.93
C GLN A 253 8.47 -1.40 6.45
N GLU A 254 9.69 -1.65 6.94
CA GLU A 254 9.98 -1.59 8.38
C GLU A 254 9.74 -0.17 8.92
N ARG A 255 10.09 0.85 8.14
CA ARG A 255 9.89 2.27 8.49
C ARG A 255 8.42 2.67 8.63
N VAL A 256 7.50 1.95 8.02
CA VAL A 256 6.07 2.29 8.03
C VAL A 256 5.25 1.35 8.91
N GLY A 257 5.92 0.37 9.51
CA GLY A 257 5.32 -0.60 10.43
C GLY A 257 4.51 -1.69 9.76
N GLU A 258 4.70 -1.89 8.46
CA GLU A 258 4.08 -2.93 7.63
C GLU A 258 4.81 -4.28 7.75
N THR A 259 5.45 -4.56 8.90
CA THR A 259 6.16 -5.82 9.17
C THR A 259 5.63 -6.53 10.40
N GLY A 260 5.89 -7.83 10.45
CA GLY A 260 5.32 -8.82 11.35
C GLY A 260 4.29 -9.66 10.61
N TRP A 261 4.17 -10.95 10.89
CA TRP A 261 3.36 -11.85 10.07
C TRP A 261 1.87 -11.45 9.94
N LEU A 262 1.31 -10.76 10.94
CA LEU A 262 -0.05 -10.21 10.90
C LEU A 262 -0.18 -8.91 10.11
N ASN A 263 0.92 -8.22 9.82
CA ASN A 263 0.92 -6.90 9.18
C ASN A 263 1.58 -6.95 7.78
N ASP A 264 2.48 -7.92 7.57
CA ASP A 264 3.27 -8.08 6.36
C ASP A 264 2.34 -8.16 5.14
N GLY A 265 2.53 -7.21 4.23
CA GLY A 265 1.79 -7.12 2.99
C GLY A 265 0.56 -6.21 3.06
N ASP A 266 0.04 -5.83 4.23
CA ASP A 266 -1.00 -4.81 4.30
C ASP A 266 -0.42 -3.40 4.26
N THR A 267 -1.30 -2.43 4.06
CA THR A 267 -0.96 -1.01 4.07
C THR A 267 -1.84 -0.24 5.04
N GLY A 268 -1.34 0.91 5.51
CA GLY A 268 -2.07 1.80 6.40
C GLY A 268 -1.21 2.33 7.53
N SER A 269 -1.84 2.55 8.68
CA SER A 269 -1.16 2.84 9.94
C SER A 269 -1.17 1.60 10.80
N PHE A 270 -0.19 1.45 11.69
CA PHE A 270 -0.35 0.57 12.84
C PHE A 270 -1.67 0.96 13.55
N GLY A 271 -2.62 0.05 13.76
CA GLY A 271 -3.93 0.42 14.35
C GLY A 271 -5.04 0.78 13.36
N CYS A 272 -4.72 1.02 12.09
CA CYS A 272 -5.66 1.43 11.05
C CYS A 272 -5.20 0.82 9.71
N TRP A 273 -5.43 -0.49 9.58
CA TRP A 273 -5.09 -1.30 8.42
C TRP A 273 -6.19 -1.26 7.36
N MET A 274 -5.81 -1.30 6.09
CA MET A 274 -6.75 -1.19 4.97
C MET A 274 -7.58 -2.48 4.79
N HIS A 275 -7.04 -3.66 5.09
CA HIS A 275 -7.75 -4.95 4.96
C HIS A 275 -8.40 -5.18 3.59
N GLY A 276 -7.82 -4.66 2.51
CA GLY A 276 -8.41 -4.74 1.17
C GLY A 276 -9.52 -3.72 0.88
N GLU A 277 -9.78 -2.76 1.79
CA GLU A 277 -10.64 -1.59 1.53
C GLU A 277 -10.21 -0.86 0.25
N ALA A 278 -11.21 -0.40 -0.51
CA ALA A 278 -11.04 0.26 -1.80
C ALA A 278 -10.17 -0.52 -2.81
N GLY A 279 -9.93 -1.82 -2.62
CA GLY A 279 -9.22 -2.71 -3.55
C GLY A 279 -7.74 -2.36 -3.74
N ALA A 280 -6.98 -2.21 -2.65
CA ALA A 280 -5.54 -1.96 -2.67
C ALA A 280 -4.74 -2.91 -3.58
N ALA A 281 -4.99 -4.22 -3.50
CA ALA A 281 -4.30 -5.22 -4.33
C ALA A 281 -4.61 -5.05 -5.83
N GLU A 282 -5.86 -4.75 -6.19
CA GLU A 282 -6.25 -4.46 -7.58
C GLU A 282 -5.50 -3.25 -8.11
N GLY A 283 -5.41 -2.16 -7.33
CA GLY A 283 -4.70 -0.97 -7.77
C GLY A 283 -3.20 -1.18 -7.92
N LEU A 284 -2.55 -1.90 -6.99
CA LEU A 284 -1.14 -2.28 -7.12
C LEU A 284 -0.89 -3.14 -8.37
N TYR A 285 -1.75 -4.13 -8.64
CA TYR A 285 -1.64 -4.93 -9.85
C TYR A 285 -1.91 -4.10 -11.12
N THR A 286 -2.88 -3.19 -11.09
CA THR A 286 -3.16 -2.27 -12.21
C THR A 286 -1.93 -1.42 -12.51
N HIS A 287 -1.25 -0.89 -11.47
CA HIS A 287 -0.04 -0.11 -11.68
C HIS A 287 1.14 -0.96 -12.17
N TYR A 288 1.27 -2.21 -11.69
CA TYR A 288 2.24 -3.15 -12.24
C TYR A 288 2.01 -3.41 -13.72
N LEU A 289 0.77 -3.70 -14.13
CA LEU A 289 0.44 -3.95 -15.55
C LEU A 289 0.73 -2.75 -16.45
N ARG A 290 0.75 -1.53 -15.90
CA ARG A 290 1.05 -0.29 -16.62
C ARG A 290 2.54 0.00 -16.76
N THR A 291 3.34 -0.40 -15.77
CA THR A 291 4.76 -0.05 -15.64
C THR A 291 5.68 -1.20 -16.03
N GLY A 292 5.27 -2.45 -15.77
CA GLY A 292 6.13 -3.62 -15.80
C GLY A 292 7.13 -3.68 -14.64
N ASP A 293 7.01 -2.84 -13.60
CA ASP A 293 7.98 -2.76 -12.51
C ASP A 293 7.90 -3.98 -11.58
N PRO A 294 8.95 -4.83 -11.51
CA PRO A 294 8.97 -6.00 -10.63
C PRO A 294 8.82 -5.66 -9.13
N ALA A 295 9.24 -4.47 -8.70
CA ALA A 295 9.09 -4.05 -7.30
C ALA A 295 7.62 -3.80 -6.94
N ILE A 296 6.84 -3.22 -7.87
CA ILE A 296 5.40 -3.04 -7.71
C ILE A 296 4.69 -4.39 -7.72
N TRP A 297 5.10 -5.31 -8.60
CA TRP A 297 4.57 -6.68 -8.57
C TRP A 297 4.81 -7.36 -7.22
N ALA A 298 6.03 -7.30 -6.68
CA ALA A 298 6.36 -7.96 -5.41
C ALA A 298 5.50 -7.41 -4.27
N ARG A 299 5.24 -6.10 -4.29
CA ARG A 299 4.32 -5.45 -3.35
C ARG A 299 2.87 -5.88 -3.55
N ALA A 300 2.38 -5.91 -4.79
CA ALA A 300 1.03 -6.37 -5.13
C ALA A 300 0.79 -7.81 -4.65
N ARG A 301 1.78 -8.68 -4.89
CA ARG A 301 1.76 -10.08 -4.46
C ARG A 301 1.71 -10.20 -2.94
N ARG A 302 2.51 -9.42 -2.19
CA ARG A 302 2.46 -9.43 -0.72
C ARG A 302 1.11 -8.94 -0.18
N GLN A 303 0.51 -7.91 -0.77
CA GLN A 303 -0.84 -7.47 -0.41
C GLN A 303 -1.90 -8.55 -0.71
N ALA A 304 -1.81 -9.24 -1.84
CA ALA A 304 -2.71 -10.33 -2.16
C ALA A 304 -2.57 -11.51 -1.18
N LEU A 305 -1.33 -11.89 -0.82
CA LEU A 305 -1.05 -12.93 0.17
C LEU A 305 -1.59 -12.56 1.56
N HIS A 306 -1.39 -11.31 1.98
CA HIS A 306 -1.95 -10.79 3.22
C HIS A 306 -3.47 -10.86 3.24
N LEU A 307 -4.11 -10.36 2.18
CA LEU A 307 -5.57 -10.41 2.03
C LEU A 307 -6.08 -11.85 2.12
N ARG A 308 -5.36 -12.78 1.49
CA ARG A 308 -5.71 -14.19 1.37
C ARG A 308 -5.59 -15.00 2.67
N GLU A 309 -4.56 -14.74 3.46
CA GLU A 309 -4.24 -15.57 4.64
C GLU A 309 -4.58 -14.88 5.97
N VAL A 310 -4.52 -13.55 6.02
CA VAL A 310 -4.73 -12.76 7.25
C VAL A 310 -6.07 -12.03 7.25
N CYS A 311 -6.49 -11.41 6.14
CA CYS A 311 -7.77 -10.66 6.14
C CYS A 311 -8.99 -11.54 5.85
N ALA A 312 -8.83 -12.60 5.04
CA ALA A 312 -9.90 -13.52 4.74
C ALA A 312 -10.19 -14.41 5.96
N TRP A 313 -11.36 -14.21 6.58
CA TRP A 313 -11.82 -15.08 7.65
C TRP A 313 -12.28 -16.41 7.06
N TRP A 314 -11.55 -17.48 7.34
CA TRP A 314 -11.92 -18.84 6.99
C TRP A 314 -12.90 -19.42 8.01
N SER A 315 -14.15 -18.97 7.94
CA SER A 315 -15.17 -19.28 8.94
C SER A 315 -16.13 -20.39 8.43
N ASN A 316 -16.49 -21.33 9.29
CA ASN A 316 -17.53 -22.36 9.08
C ASN A 316 -18.88 -21.88 9.67
N GLU A 317 -19.98 -22.61 9.46
CA GLU A 317 -21.34 -22.21 9.92
C GLU A 317 -21.46 -21.86 11.42
N GLU A 318 -20.54 -22.35 12.26
CA GLU A 318 -20.52 -22.12 13.73
C GLU A 318 -19.88 -20.78 14.14
N SER A 319 -19.25 -20.08 13.21
CA SER A 319 -18.47 -18.84 13.45
C SER A 319 -19.30 -17.57 13.63
N ALA A 320 -20.63 -17.67 13.71
CA ALA A 320 -21.54 -16.54 13.68
C ALA A 320 -21.41 -15.55 14.88
N PHE A 321 -20.58 -15.83 15.90
CA PHE A 321 -20.70 -15.15 17.19
C PHE A 321 -19.43 -14.82 18.00
N GLN A 322 -18.22 -14.80 17.44
CA GLN A 322 -17.03 -14.59 18.29
C GLN A 322 -16.19 -13.36 17.93
N HIS A 323 -16.33 -12.34 18.79
CA HIS A 323 -15.53 -11.12 18.82
C HIS A 323 -14.69 -11.10 20.12
N PRO A 324 -13.36 -11.21 20.06
CA PRO A 324 -12.52 -10.74 21.14
C PRO A 324 -11.95 -9.36 20.81
N GLY A 325 -12.39 -8.34 21.55
CA GLY A 325 -11.76 -7.01 21.56
C GLY A 325 -10.38 -6.98 22.21
N SER A 326 -9.56 -8.04 22.11
CA SER A 326 -8.33 -8.17 22.92
C SER A 326 -7.06 -8.64 22.19
N GLY A 327 -7.09 -8.99 20.90
CA GLY A 327 -5.86 -9.20 20.13
C GLY A 327 -5.64 -8.02 19.21
N GLY A 328 -4.51 -7.32 19.22
CA GLY A 328 -3.97 -6.50 18.12
C GLY A 328 -4.85 -5.53 17.30
N THR A 329 -4.22 -4.86 16.36
CA THR A 329 -4.77 -3.74 15.57
C THR A 329 -5.59 -4.16 14.34
N HIS A 330 -5.66 -5.46 14.01
CA HIS A 330 -6.47 -6.03 12.92
C HIS A 330 -7.88 -6.50 13.36
N PHE A 331 -8.22 -6.46 14.65
CA PHE A 331 -9.27 -7.32 15.23
C PHE A 331 -10.54 -6.60 15.67
N GLY A 332 -10.73 -5.35 15.25
CA GLY A 332 -11.82 -4.51 15.75
C GLY A 332 -13.15 -4.57 14.99
N TYR A 333 -13.28 -5.27 13.86
CA TYR A 333 -14.35 -4.95 12.91
C TYR A 333 -15.23 -6.13 12.48
N ARG A 334 -16.51 -5.82 12.26
CA ARG A 334 -17.50 -6.67 11.58
C ARG A 334 -16.93 -7.10 10.22
N PRO A 335 -17.36 -8.25 9.64
CA PRO A 335 -17.16 -8.52 8.22
C PRO A 335 -17.96 -7.49 7.42
N ASP A 336 -17.40 -6.29 7.26
CA ASP A 336 -17.92 -5.25 6.37
C ASP A 336 -17.55 -5.70 4.95
N PHE A 337 -18.57 -6.05 4.17
CA PHE A 337 -18.45 -6.60 2.80
C PHE A 337 -17.70 -5.66 1.85
N GLU A 338 -17.55 -4.40 2.25
CA GLU A 338 -16.75 -3.36 1.63
C GLU A 338 -15.26 -3.75 1.49
N ARG A 339 -14.76 -4.65 2.34
CA ARG A 339 -13.32 -4.98 2.49
C ARG A 339 -12.90 -6.33 1.89
N LEU A 340 -13.81 -7.09 1.28
CA LEU A 340 -13.52 -8.47 0.83
C LEU A 340 -12.45 -8.59 -0.28
N GLY A 341 -12.08 -7.51 -0.97
CA GLY A 341 -10.92 -7.47 -1.87
C GLY A 341 -10.89 -8.51 -3.02
N ILE A 342 -12.02 -9.14 -3.37
CA ILE A 342 -12.11 -10.27 -4.33
C ILE A 342 -11.42 -9.98 -5.66
N THR A 343 -11.62 -8.80 -6.24
CA THR A 343 -10.99 -8.38 -7.51
C THR A 343 -9.47 -8.52 -7.48
N GLY A 344 -8.82 -8.13 -6.37
CA GLY A 344 -7.37 -8.24 -6.21
C GLY A 344 -6.88 -9.69 -6.16
N LEU A 345 -7.66 -10.60 -5.56
CA LEU A 345 -7.37 -12.04 -5.54
C LEU A 345 -7.56 -12.69 -6.92
N LEU A 346 -8.53 -12.20 -7.72
CA LEU A 346 -8.72 -12.64 -9.10
C LEU A 346 -7.56 -12.17 -9.99
N TYR A 347 -7.10 -10.93 -9.84
CA TYR A 347 -5.94 -10.42 -10.57
C TYR A 347 -4.68 -11.23 -10.24
N ASP A 348 -4.47 -11.49 -8.96
CA ASP A 348 -3.39 -12.37 -8.50
C ASP A 348 -3.48 -13.76 -9.17
N TYR A 349 -4.66 -14.38 -9.19
CA TYR A 349 -4.88 -15.65 -9.86
C TYR A 349 -4.60 -15.60 -11.38
N TRP A 350 -5.08 -14.59 -12.09
CA TRP A 350 -4.86 -14.46 -13.54
C TRP A 350 -3.40 -14.21 -13.91
N ILE A 351 -2.66 -13.46 -13.08
CA ILE A 351 -1.24 -13.17 -13.32
C ILE A 351 -0.36 -14.38 -12.95
N THR A 352 -0.62 -15.02 -11.81
CA THR A 352 0.28 -16.03 -11.23
C THR A 352 -0.15 -17.48 -11.48
N GLY A 353 -1.41 -17.69 -11.84
CA GLY A 353 -2.04 -19.00 -11.87
C GLY A 353 -2.25 -19.63 -10.47
N ASP A 354 -2.08 -18.87 -9.37
CA ASP A 354 -2.19 -19.42 -8.02
C ASP A 354 -3.65 -19.75 -7.65
N ALA A 355 -3.99 -21.03 -7.74
CA ALA A 355 -5.32 -21.51 -7.42
C ALA A 355 -5.75 -21.26 -5.95
N ARG A 356 -4.82 -20.95 -5.02
CA ARG A 356 -5.19 -20.58 -3.64
C ARG A 356 -5.92 -19.25 -3.61
N SER A 357 -5.49 -18.29 -4.42
CA SER A 357 -6.13 -16.97 -4.51
C SER A 357 -7.53 -17.07 -5.09
N LEU A 358 -7.72 -17.88 -6.14
CA LEU A 358 -9.05 -18.20 -6.67
C LEU A 358 -9.93 -18.91 -5.61
N GLN A 359 -9.42 -19.93 -4.92
CA GLN A 359 -10.18 -20.63 -3.88
C GLN A 359 -10.60 -19.69 -2.74
N THR A 360 -9.75 -18.74 -2.39
CA THR A 360 -10.06 -17.73 -1.37
C THR A 360 -11.13 -16.78 -1.88
N ALA A 361 -11.00 -16.29 -3.12
CA ALA A 361 -12.04 -15.48 -3.77
C ALA A 361 -13.39 -16.20 -3.83
N GLU A 362 -13.41 -17.49 -4.17
CA GLU A 362 -14.63 -18.32 -4.17
C GLU A 362 -15.23 -18.46 -2.77
N GLY A 363 -14.38 -18.64 -1.73
CA GLY A 363 -14.80 -18.70 -0.33
C GLY A 363 -15.44 -17.40 0.16
N LEU A 364 -14.84 -16.25 -0.17
CA LEU A 364 -15.44 -14.94 0.10
C LEU A 364 -16.73 -14.74 -0.71
N GLY A 365 -16.79 -15.24 -1.95
CA GLY A 365 -18.00 -15.28 -2.76
C GLY A 365 -19.13 -16.09 -2.14
N ALA A 366 -18.83 -17.20 -1.45
CA ALA A 366 -19.83 -17.97 -0.72
C ALA A 366 -20.44 -17.18 0.44
N GLN A 367 -19.64 -16.35 1.13
CA GLN A 367 -20.13 -15.43 2.16
C GLN A 367 -21.05 -14.34 1.57
N LEU A 368 -20.76 -13.86 0.36
CA LEU A 368 -21.67 -12.94 -0.34
C LEU A 368 -23.01 -13.62 -0.69
N LEU A 369 -22.96 -14.86 -1.19
CA LEU A 369 -24.14 -15.62 -1.56
C LEU A 369 -25.11 -15.85 -0.39
N SER A 370 -24.60 -16.13 0.81
CA SER A 370 -25.43 -16.34 2.00
C SER A 370 -26.26 -15.12 2.38
N ARG A 371 -25.81 -13.91 1.98
CA ARG A 371 -26.54 -12.66 2.19
C ARG A 371 -27.48 -12.26 1.06
N THR A 372 -27.40 -12.88 -0.12
CA THR A 372 -28.30 -12.52 -1.24
C THR A 372 -29.79 -12.67 -0.90
N GLY A 373 -30.14 -13.45 0.14
CA GLY A 373 -31.48 -13.56 0.69
C GLY A 373 -31.91 -12.46 1.67
N SER A 374 -30.99 -11.68 2.25
CA SER A 374 -31.31 -10.62 3.22
C SER A 374 -31.98 -9.42 2.54
N GLY A 375 -32.96 -8.80 3.20
CA GLY A 375 -33.74 -7.70 2.62
C GLY A 375 -33.09 -6.31 2.71
N HIS A 376 -31.97 -6.17 3.43
CA HIS A 376 -31.38 -4.87 3.78
C HIS A 376 -29.93 -4.81 3.30
N TYR A 377 -29.69 -4.08 2.21
CA TYR A 377 -28.38 -3.66 1.74
C TYR A 377 -28.38 -2.14 1.60
N HIS A 378 -27.33 -1.45 2.05
CA HIS A 378 -27.11 -0.08 1.55
C HIS A 378 -26.50 -0.11 0.14
N GLY A 379 -26.51 1.03 -0.58
CA GLY A 379 -26.20 1.09 -2.01
C GLY A 379 -24.80 0.57 -2.34
N TRP A 380 -23.79 1.00 -1.60
CA TRP A 380 -22.42 0.57 -1.82
C TRP A 380 -22.21 -0.94 -1.59
N GLU A 381 -22.71 -1.52 -0.49
CA GLU A 381 -22.62 -2.97 -0.24
C GLU A 381 -23.29 -3.78 -1.35
N ARG A 382 -24.44 -3.31 -1.84
CA ARG A 382 -25.16 -3.93 -2.94
C ARG A 382 -24.33 -3.90 -4.22
N GLY A 383 -23.82 -2.74 -4.62
CA GLY A 383 -23.01 -2.59 -5.82
C GLY A 383 -21.73 -3.42 -5.77
N ARG A 384 -21.04 -3.48 -4.62
CA ARG A 384 -19.87 -4.36 -4.41
C ARG A 384 -20.21 -5.85 -4.50
N THR A 385 -21.34 -6.25 -3.91
CA THR A 385 -21.83 -7.64 -4.00
C THR A 385 -22.13 -8.01 -5.45
N LEU A 386 -22.85 -7.14 -6.18
CA LEU A 386 -23.14 -7.34 -7.61
C LEU A 386 -21.84 -7.49 -8.41
N LEU A 387 -20.88 -6.57 -8.22
CA LEU A 387 -19.61 -6.59 -8.94
C LEU A 387 -18.86 -7.90 -8.71
N HIS A 388 -18.68 -8.30 -7.46
CA HIS A 388 -17.91 -9.50 -7.15
C HIS A 388 -18.59 -10.80 -7.57
N LEU A 389 -19.92 -10.88 -7.51
CA LEU A 389 -20.64 -12.04 -8.06
C LEU A 389 -20.50 -12.13 -9.57
N ALA A 390 -20.51 -10.99 -10.28
CA ALA A 390 -20.26 -10.94 -11.72
C ALA A 390 -18.82 -11.37 -12.04
N GLU A 391 -17.81 -10.79 -11.38
CA GLU A 391 -16.40 -11.14 -11.56
C GLU A 391 -16.12 -12.63 -11.27
N LEU A 392 -16.71 -13.18 -10.21
CA LEU A 392 -16.58 -14.61 -9.88
C LEU A 392 -17.27 -15.50 -10.91
N TYR A 393 -18.42 -15.08 -11.46
CA TYR A 393 -19.06 -15.80 -12.54
C TYR A 393 -18.20 -15.78 -13.81
N THR A 394 -17.66 -14.61 -14.21
CA THR A 394 -16.71 -14.48 -15.32
C THR A 394 -15.49 -15.39 -15.12
N ALA A 395 -14.92 -15.41 -13.92
CA ALA A 395 -13.71 -16.17 -13.62
C ALA A 395 -13.92 -17.70 -13.56
N THR A 396 -15.11 -18.17 -13.19
CA THR A 396 -15.35 -19.59 -12.84
C THR A 396 -16.43 -20.28 -13.67
N GLY A 397 -17.33 -19.55 -14.31
CA GLY A 397 -18.52 -20.06 -14.99
C GLY A 397 -19.55 -20.74 -14.07
N ARG A 398 -19.40 -20.66 -12.74
CA ARG A 398 -20.28 -21.39 -11.80
C ARG A 398 -21.66 -20.74 -11.71
N GLN A 399 -22.70 -21.55 -11.93
CA GLN A 399 -24.10 -21.11 -11.95
C GLN A 399 -24.57 -20.48 -10.63
N VAL A 400 -24.02 -20.92 -9.49
CA VAL A 400 -24.41 -20.38 -8.18
C VAL A 400 -24.19 -18.86 -8.06
N TYR A 401 -23.10 -18.34 -8.66
CA TYR A 401 -22.80 -16.90 -8.66
C TYR A 401 -23.74 -16.16 -9.60
N ARG A 402 -24.00 -16.71 -10.79
CA ARG A 402 -25.01 -16.20 -11.72
C ARG A 402 -26.39 -16.11 -11.08
N ASP A 403 -26.83 -17.16 -10.41
CA ASP A 403 -28.15 -17.20 -9.77
C ASP A 403 -28.24 -16.19 -8.62
N GLY A 404 -27.17 -16.05 -7.82
CA GLY A 404 -27.08 -15.01 -6.80
C GLY A 404 -27.16 -13.59 -7.37
N LEU A 405 -26.45 -13.34 -8.45
CA LEU A 405 -26.46 -12.08 -9.19
C LEU A 405 -27.87 -11.76 -9.72
N LEU A 406 -28.51 -12.72 -10.39
CA LEU A 406 -29.88 -12.56 -10.90
C LEU A 406 -30.90 -12.34 -9.77
N ARG A 407 -30.75 -13.01 -8.61
CA ARG A 407 -31.60 -12.77 -7.43
C ARG A 407 -31.53 -11.33 -6.94
N LEU A 408 -30.34 -10.72 -6.94
CA LEU A 408 -30.16 -9.33 -6.54
C LEU A 408 -30.73 -8.37 -7.61
N LEU A 409 -30.48 -8.63 -8.89
CA LEU A 409 -30.93 -7.79 -10.00
C LEU A 409 -32.45 -7.84 -10.23
N ALA A 410 -33.13 -8.90 -9.78
CA ALA A 410 -34.59 -9.00 -9.79
C ALA A 410 -35.25 -8.00 -8.82
N ARG A 411 -34.51 -7.55 -7.80
CA ARG A 411 -34.95 -6.49 -6.88
C ARG A 411 -34.66 -5.16 -7.57
N ARG A 412 -35.66 -4.59 -8.24
CA ARG A 412 -35.54 -3.30 -8.96
C ARG A 412 -34.64 -2.32 -8.20
N LEU A 413 -33.49 -2.01 -8.81
CA LEU A 413 -32.47 -1.18 -8.17
C LEU A 413 -32.95 0.28 -8.16
N PRO A 414 -33.03 0.95 -6.99
CA PRO A 414 -33.25 2.39 -6.99
C PRO A 414 -32.04 3.08 -7.65
N PRO A 415 -32.21 4.25 -8.28
CA PRO A 415 -31.09 5.09 -8.66
C PRO A 415 -30.28 5.44 -7.41
N GLU A 416 -28.96 5.30 -7.49
CA GLU A 416 -28.08 5.67 -6.38
C GLU A 416 -27.96 7.20 -6.29
N ALA A 417 -27.90 7.71 -5.05
CA ALA A 417 -27.79 9.13 -4.79
C ALA A 417 -26.33 9.59 -4.58
N GLU A 418 -25.44 8.66 -4.22
CA GLU A 418 -24.03 8.92 -3.97
C GLU A 418 -23.14 8.44 -5.13
N LEU A 419 -22.07 9.20 -5.40
CA LEU A 419 -21.19 8.95 -6.54
C LEU A 419 -20.47 7.59 -6.45
N ALA A 420 -20.01 7.21 -5.25
CA ALA A 420 -19.35 5.93 -5.02
C ALA A 420 -20.28 4.74 -5.31
N GLU A 421 -21.52 4.83 -4.83
CA GLU A 421 -22.57 3.82 -5.03
C GLU A 421 -22.94 3.69 -6.50
N ALA A 422 -23.20 4.82 -7.17
CA ALA A 422 -23.52 4.85 -8.60
C ALA A 422 -22.38 4.26 -9.44
N GLY A 423 -21.14 4.65 -9.15
CA GLY A 423 -19.95 4.16 -9.85
C GLY A 423 -19.79 2.63 -9.72
N VAL A 424 -19.87 2.09 -8.50
CA VAL A 424 -19.70 0.64 -8.31
C VAL A 424 -20.87 -0.15 -8.93
N THR A 425 -22.10 0.35 -8.86
CA THR A 425 -23.29 -0.30 -9.44
C THR A 425 -23.22 -0.33 -10.97
N VAL A 426 -22.82 0.77 -11.63
CA VAL A 426 -22.63 0.80 -13.09
C VAL A 426 -21.50 -0.13 -13.51
N ALA A 427 -20.37 -0.14 -12.79
CA ALA A 427 -19.27 -1.08 -13.05
C ALA A 427 -19.72 -2.55 -12.91
N ALA A 428 -20.55 -2.85 -11.91
CA ALA A 428 -21.11 -4.19 -11.71
C ALA A 428 -22.05 -4.62 -12.84
N LEU A 429 -22.92 -3.72 -13.30
CA LEU A 429 -23.85 -3.99 -14.40
C LEU A 429 -23.12 -4.18 -15.73
N ALA A 430 -22.05 -3.41 -15.98
CA ALA A 430 -21.20 -3.62 -17.15
C ALA A 430 -20.53 -5.00 -17.13
N GLU A 431 -19.93 -5.39 -16.00
CA GLU A 431 -19.34 -6.73 -15.83
C GLU A 431 -20.41 -7.83 -16.02
N ALA A 432 -21.61 -7.63 -15.49
CA ALA A 432 -22.72 -8.58 -15.64
C ALA A 432 -23.22 -8.69 -17.08
N LEU A 433 -23.22 -7.59 -17.84
CA LEU A 433 -23.58 -7.56 -19.27
C LEU A 433 -22.58 -8.32 -20.13
N GLU A 434 -21.28 -8.14 -19.86
CA GLU A 434 -20.22 -8.90 -20.53
C GLU A 434 -20.29 -10.39 -20.18
N ALA A 435 -20.61 -10.72 -18.93
CA ALA A 435 -20.70 -12.10 -18.48
C ALA A 435 -22.00 -12.81 -18.92
N MET A 436 -23.09 -12.06 -19.14
CA MET A 436 -24.43 -12.60 -19.45
C MET A 436 -25.12 -11.77 -20.55
N GLU A 437 -25.33 -12.38 -21.72
CA GLU A 437 -26.08 -11.79 -22.83
C GLU A 437 -27.59 -11.69 -22.52
N ARG A 438 -27.98 -10.73 -21.68
CA ARG A 438 -29.36 -10.52 -21.19
C ARG A 438 -29.85 -9.10 -21.52
N PRO A 439 -30.81 -8.93 -22.44
CA PRO A 439 -31.33 -7.61 -22.82
C PRO A 439 -31.92 -6.81 -21.65
N GLU A 440 -32.46 -7.48 -20.63
CA GLU A 440 -33.06 -6.81 -19.47
C GLU A 440 -32.02 -6.07 -18.62
N LEU A 441 -30.77 -6.54 -18.64
CA LEU A 441 -29.65 -5.88 -17.96
C LEU A 441 -29.25 -4.58 -18.64
N MET A 442 -29.42 -4.48 -19.95
CA MET A 442 -29.08 -3.28 -20.70
C MET A 442 -29.96 -2.11 -20.27
N ALA A 443 -31.27 -2.33 -20.09
CA ALA A 443 -32.17 -1.29 -19.60
C ALA A 443 -31.80 -0.80 -18.19
N GLN A 444 -31.42 -1.71 -17.29
CA GLN A 444 -30.95 -1.34 -15.93
C GLN A 444 -29.62 -0.60 -15.99
N PHE A 445 -28.68 -1.05 -16.83
CA PHE A 445 -27.41 -0.38 -17.06
C PHE A 445 -27.60 1.06 -17.54
N GLN A 446 -28.45 1.27 -18.56
CA GLN A 446 -28.74 2.62 -19.07
C GLN A 446 -29.38 3.52 -18.00
N GLN A 447 -30.30 2.97 -17.19
CA GLN A 447 -30.90 3.72 -16.09
C GLN A 447 -29.86 4.16 -15.05
N GLN A 448 -28.97 3.24 -14.63
CA GLN A 448 -27.95 3.53 -13.63
C GLN A 448 -26.82 4.40 -14.19
N LEU A 449 -26.48 4.26 -15.47
CA LEU A 449 -25.55 5.15 -16.17
C LEU A 449 -26.11 6.58 -16.23
N GLY A 450 -27.39 6.75 -16.53
CA GLY A 450 -28.06 8.06 -16.47
C GLY A 450 -28.03 8.67 -15.07
N ALA A 451 -28.24 7.85 -14.02
CA ALA A 451 -28.12 8.29 -12.63
C ALA A 451 -26.68 8.71 -12.28
N LEU A 452 -25.68 7.92 -12.65
CA LEU A 452 -24.26 8.26 -12.48
C LEU A 452 -23.90 9.58 -13.17
N GLN A 453 -24.35 9.79 -14.41
CA GLN A 453 -24.11 11.04 -15.13
C GLN A 453 -24.75 12.24 -14.43
N SER A 454 -26.00 12.11 -13.98
CA SER A 454 -26.71 13.14 -13.22
C SER A 454 -26.03 13.45 -11.89
N VAL A 455 -25.66 12.43 -11.12
CA VAL A 455 -24.93 12.57 -9.86
C VAL A 455 -23.58 13.20 -10.10
N LEU A 456 -22.79 12.79 -11.10
CA LEU A 456 -21.47 13.37 -11.37
C LEU A 456 -21.57 14.85 -11.84
N GLN A 457 -22.56 15.19 -12.66
CA GLN A 457 -22.78 16.57 -13.10
C GLN A 457 -23.28 17.47 -11.97
N SER A 458 -24.11 16.93 -11.06
CA SER A 458 -24.62 17.65 -9.88
C SER A 458 -23.70 17.58 -8.66
N ALA A 459 -22.74 16.65 -8.66
CA ALA A 459 -21.65 16.51 -7.70
C ALA A 459 -20.67 17.66 -7.89
N CYS A 460 -21.13 18.85 -7.53
CA CYS A 460 -20.24 19.95 -7.27
C CYS A 460 -19.45 19.56 -6.00
N PRO A 461 -18.12 19.43 -6.07
CA PRO A 461 -17.25 19.09 -4.91
C PRO A 461 -17.21 20.23 -3.89
N VAL A 462 -18.06 21.25 -4.07
CA VAL A 462 -18.37 22.25 -3.07
C VAL A 462 -18.99 21.55 -1.85
N ARG A 463 -19.71 20.42 -1.97
CA ARG A 463 -20.42 19.84 -0.80
C ARG A 463 -19.66 18.81 0.03
N SER A 464 -18.84 17.94 -0.58
CA SER A 464 -18.14 16.83 0.10
C SER A 464 -16.69 16.67 -0.35
N VAL A 465 -15.88 16.01 0.49
CA VAL A 465 -14.46 15.69 0.20
C VAL A 465 -14.41 14.29 -0.42
N PRO A 466 -13.92 14.14 -1.67
CA PRO A 466 -13.86 12.83 -2.32
C PRO A 466 -13.03 11.80 -1.55
N GLY A 467 -13.53 10.57 -1.47
CA GLY A 467 -12.85 9.41 -0.89
C GLY A 467 -12.48 8.33 -1.91
N ALA A 468 -11.58 7.42 -1.52
CA ALA A 468 -11.07 6.34 -2.38
C ALA A 468 -12.16 5.47 -3.05
N ARG A 469 -13.32 5.33 -2.41
CA ARG A 469 -14.48 4.60 -2.93
C ARG A 469 -15.04 5.22 -4.21
N GLU A 470 -14.89 6.53 -4.40
CA GLU A 470 -15.35 7.21 -5.61
C GLU A 470 -14.49 6.86 -6.82
N SER A 471 -13.32 6.22 -6.66
CA SER A 471 -12.51 5.72 -7.78
C SER A 471 -13.23 4.69 -8.67
N TYR A 472 -14.31 4.05 -8.18
CA TYR A 472 -15.15 3.16 -8.99
C TYR A 472 -15.89 3.86 -10.13
N LEU A 473 -16.06 5.19 -10.04
CA LEU A 473 -16.46 6.04 -11.16
C LEU A 473 -15.64 5.74 -12.43
N PHE A 474 -14.32 5.66 -12.29
CA PHE A 474 -13.44 5.51 -13.47
C PHE A 474 -13.56 4.12 -14.08
N ARG A 475 -13.77 3.10 -13.25
CA ARG A 475 -14.08 1.75 -13.74
C ARG A 475 -15.41 1.74 -14.49
N ALA A 476 -16.45 2.38 -13.95
CA ALA A 476 -17.74 2.51 -14.64
C ALA A 476 -17.62 3.22 -15.99
N LEU A 477 -16.98 4.39 -16.01
CA LEU A 477 -16.81 5.17 -17.24
C LEU A 477 -15.94 4.46 -18.28
N SER A 478 -14.96 3.66 -17.86
CA SER A 478 -14.12 2.86 -18.78
C SER A 478 -14.91 1.80 -19.56
N ARG A 479 -16.07 1.38 -19.03
CA ARG A 479 -16.93 0.34 -19.60
C ARG A 479 -18.17 0.92 -20.29
N ALA A 480 -18.46 2.22 -20.12
CA ALA A 480 -19.59 2.86 -20.76
C ALA A 480 -19.25 3.19 -22.23
N PRO A 481 -20.15 2.90 -23.19
CA PRO A 481 -19.97 3.35 -24.57
C PRO A 481 -19.85 4.87 -24.64
N ALA A 482 -18.80 5.39 -25.29
CA ALA A 482 -18.55 6.84 -25.34
C ALA A 482 -19.71 7.64 -25.97
N SER A 483 -20.50 7.01 -26.85
CA SER A 483 -21.71 7.59 -27.46
C SER A 483 -22.87 7.78 -26.48
N GLU A 484 -22.86 7.08 -25.35
CA GLU A 484 -23.93 7.11 -24.33
C GLU A 484 -23.58 8.02 -23.14
N VAL A 485 -22.33 8.49 -23.09
CA VAL A 485 -21.84 9.42 -22.07
C VAL A 485 -21.86 10.84 -22.62
N ASN A 486 -22.58 11.73 -21.95
CA ASN A 486 -22.64 13.14 -22.31
C ASN A 486 -21.22 13.76 -22.24
N PRO A 487 -20.79 14.54 -23.26
CA PRO A 487 -19.47 15.18 -23.27
C PRO A 487 -19.08 15.92 -21.98
N ALA A 488 -20.03 16.63 -21.34
CA ALA A 488 -19.77 17.36 -20.10
C ALA A 488 -19.43 16.46 -18.90
N VAL A 489 -19.79 15.17 -18.96
CA VAL A 489 -19.44 14.18 -17.93
C VAL A 489 -17.95 13.86 -17.95
N TRP A 490 -17.30 13.88 -19.13
CA TRP A 490 -15.86 13.66 -19.22
C TRP A 490 -15.07 14.78 -18.54
N ASP A 491 -15.49 16.04 -18.72
CA ASP A 491 -14.90 17.18 -18.03
C ASP A 491 -15.13 17.10 -16.51
N ALA A 492 -16.34 16.73 -16.08
CA ALA A 492 -16.64 16.54 -14.67
C ALA A 492 -15.80 15.41 -14.05
N ALA A 493 -15.62 14.29 -14.77
CA ALA A 493 -14.78 13.18 -14.33
C ALA A 493 -13.30 13.57 -14.21
N LEU A 494 -12.77 14.39 -15.14
CA LEU A 494 -11.41 14.93 -15.06
C LEU A 494 -11.23 15.84 -13.84
N GLN A 495 -12.19 16.73 -13.59
CA GLN A 495 -12.13 17.58 -12.40
C GLN A 495 -12.24 16.76 -11.11
N HIS A 496 -13.12 15.76 -11.09
CA HIS A 496 -13.25 14.83 -9.98
C HIS A 496 -11.96 14.04 -9.71
N MET A 497 -11.30 13.62 -10.78
CA MET A 497 -9.99 12.97 -10.74
C MET A 497 -8.95 13.86 -10.07
N LEU A 498 -8.86 15.15 -10.43
CA LEU A 498 -8.00 16.09 -9.72
C LEU A 498 -8.34 16.13 -8.23
N TRP A 499 -9.60 16.23 -7.84
CA TRP A 499 -9.95 16.32 -6.42
C TRP A 499 -9.54 15.07 -5.65
N LEU A 500 -9.84 13.87 -6.15
CA LEU A 500 -9.35 12.62 -5.56
C LEU A 500 -7.83 12.61 -5.42
N PHE A 501 -7.14 13.13 -6.43
CA PHE A 501 -5.70 13.27 -6.46
C PHE A 501 -5.18 14.37 -5.57
N LEU A 502 -5.98 15.19 -4.89
CA LEU A 502 -5.48 16.17 -3.95
C LEU A 502 -5.98 15.88 -2.53
N THR A 503 -7.04 15.05 -2.37
CA THR A 503 -7.63 14.79 -1.06
C THR A 503 -6.83 13.80 -0.22
N PRO A 504 -6.88 13.95 1.11
CA PRO A 504 -6.36 12.99 2.06
C PRO A 504 -6.89 11.55 1.92
N HIS A 505 -8.11 11.41 1.43
CA HIS A 505 -8.85 10.16 1.41
C HIS A 505 -8.91 9.52 0.01
N GLY A 506 -8.49 10.24 -1.04
CA GLY A 506 -8.49 9.77 -2.43
C GLY A 506 -7.13 9.29 -2.93
N ARG A 507 -6.01 9.70 -2.29
CA ARG A 507 -4.67 9.16 -2.57
C ARG A 507 -4.37 7.94 -1.70
N ASP A 508 -4.81 6.79 -2.15
CA ASP A 508 -4.42 5.50 -1.59
C ASP A 508 -4.06 4.52 -2.73
N LEU A 509 -4.00 3.23 -2.41
CA LEU A 509 -3.69 2.21 -3.40
C LEU A 509 -4.77 2.01 -4.46
N SER A 510 -5.95 2.64 -4.36
CA SER A 510 -6.99 2.63 -5.40
C SER A 510 -6.73 3.58 -6.57
N LEU A 511 -5.81 4.55 -6.40
CA LEU A 511 -5.51 5.60 -7.38
C LEU A 511 -5.31 5.12 -8.82
N PRO A 512 -4.64 3.97 -9.07
CA PRO A 512 -4.43 3.47 -10.42
C PRO A 512 -5.73 3.24 -11.22
N ARG A 513 -6.91 3.09 -10.58
CA ARG A 513 -8.20 3.00 -11.28
C ARG A 513 -8.53 4.24 -12.11
N ALA A 514 -8.04 5.42 -11.73
CA ALA A 514 -8.24 6.62 -12.52
C ALA A 514 -7.72 6.48 -13.96
N THR A 515 -6.73 5.60 -14.16
CA THR A 515 -6.11 5.36 -15.46
C THR A 515 -6.94 4.46 -16.38
N GLN A 516 -7.99 3.83 -15.84
CA GLN A 516 -8.92 2.99 -16.57
C GLN A 516 -9.86 3.81 -17.47
N ALA A 517 -10.28 5.00 -17.01
CA ALA A 517 -11.15 5.89 -17.79
C ALA A 517 -10.40 6.71 -18.85
N LEU A 518 -9.07 6.83 -18.75
CA LEU A 518 -8.29 7.70 -19.64
C LEU A 518 -8.42 7.35 -21.13
N PRO A 519 -8.37 6.08 -21.56
CA PRO A 519 -8.59 5.73 -22.96
C PRO A 519 -9.93 6.25 -23.50
N ALA A 520 -11.01 6.13 -22.71
CA ALA A 520 -12.35 6.61 -23.08
C ALA A 520 -12.43 8.14 -23.12
N ILE A 521 -11.85 8.83 -22.13
CA ILE A 521 -11.76 10.30 -22.09
C ILE A 521 -11.03 10.84 -23.32
N VAL A 522 -9.92 10.21 -23.70
CA VAL A 522 -9.15 10.64 -24.87
C VAL A 522 -9.90 10.36 -26.16
N ALA A 523 -10.56 9.20 -26.28
CA ALA A 523 -11.38 8.88 -27.45
C ALA A 523 -12.54 9.87 -27.65
N ALA A 524 -13.08 10.40 -26.55
CA ALA A 524 -14.13 11.43 -26.57
C ALA A 524 -13.62 12.83 -27.00
N GLY A 525 -12.31 13.03 -27.18
CA GLY A 525 -11.74 14.28 -27.68
C GLY A 525 -11.69 15.42 -26.65
N GLY A 526 -11.81 15.12 -25.36
CA GLY A 526 -11.72 16.11 -24.28
C GLY A 526 -10.36 16.80 -24.24
N ALA A 527 -10.35 18.13 -24.10
CA ALA A 527 -9.11 18.88 -23.92
C ALA A 527 -8.55 18.66 -22.51
N LEU A 528 -7.24 18.39 -22.42
CA LEU A 528 -6.57 18.26 -21.14
C LEU A 528 -6.57 19.60 -20.40
N PRO A 529 -7.10 19.66 -19.16
CA PRO A 529 -7.04 20.88 -18.36
C PRO A 529 -5.59 21.22 -18.00
N ALA A 530 -5.28 22.50 -17.79
CA ALA A 530 -3.91 22.97 -17.55
C ALA A 530 -3.22 22.25 -16.38
N TRP A 531 -3.96 21.99 -15.30
CA TRP A 531 -3.46 21.27 -14.12
C TRP A 531 -2.93 19.86 -14.46
N ALA A 532 -3.45 19.20 -15.50
CA ALA A 532 -3.05 17.85 -15.86
C ALA A 532 -1.61 17.76 -16.38
N ARG A 533 -1.04 18.90 -16.81
CA ARG A 533 0.29 18.98 -17.44
C ARG A 533 1.45 19.19 -16.46
N GLY A 534 1.18 19.38 -15.17
CA GLY A 534 2.19 19.78 -14.18
C GLY A 534 2.62 18.70 -13.17
N THR A 535 3.32 19.13 -12.13
CA THR A 535 3.62 18.39 -10.89
C THR A 535 2.99 19.12 -9.71
N ALA A 536 2.85 18.43 -8.58
CA ALA A 536 2.27 19.01 -7.38
C ALA A 536 3.35 19.29 -6.34
N LEU A 537 3.33 20.46 -5.69
CA LEU A 537 4.33 20.80 -4.67
C LEU A 537 4.11 20.10 -3.31
N GLY A 538 3.02 19.35 -3.12
CA GLY A 538 2.92 18.51 -1.91
C GLY A 538 2.64 19.26 -0.58
N VAL A 539 2.22 20.53 -0.63
CA VAL A 539 1.82 21.38 0.52
C VAL A 539 0.52 20.95 1.21
N GLY A 540 0.50 20.81 2.53
CA GLY A 540 -0.73 20.56 3.32
C GLY A 540 -0.77 21.45 4.57
N ASN A 541 -1.97 21.89 4.95
CA ASN A 541 -2.23 22.57 6.21
C ASN A 541 -3.47 21.95 6.90
N LEU A 542 -3.31 21.46 8.13
CA LEU A 542 -4.42 20.97 8.94
C LEU A 542 -4.48 21.71 10.28
N SER A 543 -5.61 22.36 10.50
CA SER A 543 -6.21 22.73 11.79
C SER A 543 -5.77 23.99 12.56
N GLY A 544 -6.78 24.78 12.95
CA GLY A 544 -6.88 25.55 14.20
C GLY A 544 -6.11 26.87 14.30
N GLN A 545 -5.21 27.15 13.37
CA GLN A 545 -4.42 28.38 13.36
C GLN A 545 -4.18 28.86 11.93
N ASP A 546 -4.14 30.18 11.77
CA ASP A 546 -3.74 30.78 10.51
C ASP A 546 -2.26 30.47 10.24
N ARG A 547 -1.97 30.06 8.99
CA ARG A 547 -0.63 29.71 8.56
C ARG A 547 -0.30 30.39 7.24
N GLU A 548 0.94 30.85 7.15
CA GLU A 548 1.53 31.34 5.93
C GLU A 548 2.33 30.22 5.27
N LEU A 549 2.15 30.09 3.96
CA LEU A 549 2.94 29.23 3.10
C LEU A 549 3.53 30.06 1.97
N THR A 550 4.85 30.03 1.83
CA THR A 550 5.56 30.74 0.78
C THR A 550 5.96 29.80 -0.35
N VAL A 551 5.52 30.12 -1.57
CA VAL A 551 5.94 29.44 -2.80
C VAL A 551 6.71 30.41 -3.68
N ARG A 552 7.90 30.03 -4.12
CA ARG A 552 8.72 30.79 -5.07
C ARG A 552 8.56 30.19 -6.46
N VAL A 553 8.29 31.02 -7.46
CA VAL A 553 8.31 30.66 -8.87
C VAL A 553 9.38 31.50 -9.54
N HIS A 554 10.51 30.88 -9.88
CA HIS A 554 11.59 31.58 -10.59
C HIS A 554 11.28 31.58 -12.07
N ARG A 555 11.14 32.74 -12.70
CA ARG A 555 10.83 32.82 -14.13
C ARG A 555 12.04 33.24 -14.95
N HIS A 556 12.31 32.51 -16.04
CA HIS A 556 13.35 32.81 -17.01
C HIS A 556 12.77 32.86 -18.44
N GLY A 557 13.06 33.89 -19.24
CA GLY A 557 12.58 34.00 -20.62
C GLY A 557 11.07 33.85 -20.84
N ASN A 558 10.68 32.94 -21.75
CA ASN A 558 9.30 32.69 -22.20
C ASN A 558 8.61 31.51 -21.48
N ASP A 559 9.06 31.16 -20.28
CA ASP A 559 8.50 30.08 -19.46
C ASP A 559 6.96 30.21 -19.25
N PRO A 560 6.24 29.08 -19.03
CA PRO A 560 4.78 29.03 -19.00
C PRO A 560 4.09 30.01 -18.03
N GLU A 561 2.83 30.31 -18.34
CA GLU A 561 2.12 31.53 -17.93
C GLU A 561 1.59 31.56 -16.48
N GLY A 562 1.64 30.49 -15.69
CA GLY A 562 1.07 30.52 -14.36
C GLY A 562 1.17 29.23 -13.54
N VAL A 563 0.72 29.33 -12.29
CA VAL A 563 0.60 28.22 -11.35
C VAL A 563 -0.86 28.04 -10.95
N THR A 564 -1.28 26.81 -10.66
CA THR A 564 -2.64 26.52 -10.21
C THR A 564 -2.63 26.34 -8.70
N VAL A 565 -3.47 27.10 -8.00
CA VAL A 565 -3.67 27.00 -6.55
C VAL A 565 -5.01 26.30 -6.29
N CYS A 566 -4.95 25.17 -5.57
CA CYS A 566 -6.09 24.34 -5.21
C CYS A 566 -6.34 24.46 -3.70
N ARG A 567 -7.50 24.97 -3.30
CA ARG A 567 -7.98 24.96 -1.91
C ARG A 567 -8.91 23.78 -1.67
N MET A 568 -8.78 23.15 -0.51
CA MET A 568 -9.60 22.03 -0.08
C MET A 568 -9.99 22.21 1.40
N ARG A 569 -11.16 21.69 1.79
CA ARG A 569 -11.57 21.60 3.20
C ARG A 569 -10.84 20.44 3.87
N ALA A 570 -10.32 20.64 5.07
CA ALA A 570 -9.76 19.52 5.84
C ALA A 570 -10.88 18.50 6.20
N PRO A 571 -10.62 17.18 6.19
CA PRO A 571 -11.68 16.18 6.31
C PRO A 571 -12.50 16.18 7.60
N ARG A 572 -11.99 16.78 8.68
CA ARG A 572 -12.69 16.90 9.98
C ARG A 572 -13.17 18.31 10.27
N ALA A 573 -12.96 19.22 9.33
CA ALA A 573 -13.34 20.59 9.52
C ALA A 573 -14.87 20.70 9.44
N ASP A 574 -15.43 21.55 10.30
CA ASP A 574 -16.86 21.79 10.41
C ASP A 574 -17.48 22.17 9.05
N PRO A 575 -18.35 21.34 8.45
CA PRO A 575 -18.93 21.62 7.14
C PRO A 575 -19.73 22.93 7.07
N SER A 576 -20.12 23.50 8.21
CA SER A 576 -20.86 24.77 8.29
C SER A 576 -19.97 26.01 8.18
N ARG A 577 -18.64 25.87 8.34
CA ARG A 577 -17.69 26.97 8.23
C ARG A 577 -17.20 27.18 6.81
N ARG A 578 -16.82 28.43 6.50
CA ARG A 578 -16.22 28.78 5.20
C ARG A 578 -14.71 28.80 5.32
N TYR A 579 -14.07 27.98 4.49
CA TYR A 579 -12.62 27.82 4.44
C TYR A 579 -12.01 28.79 3.44
N ARG A 580 -11.00 29.54 3.86
CA ARG A 580 -10.43 30.65 3.07
C ARG A 580 -8.93 30.48 2.88
N VAL A 581 -8.49 30.81 1.68
CA VAL A 581 -7.06 31.00 1.40
C VAL A 581 -6.90 32.36 0.73
N ALA A 582 -6.29 33.30 1.43
CA ALA A 582 -5.90 34.57 0.83
C ALA A 582 -4.57 34.36 0.09
N LEU A 583 -4.54 34.75 -1.17
CA LEU A 583 -3.39 34.65 -2.06
C LEU A 583 -2.86 36.05 -2.32
N GLU A 584 -1.58 36.27 -2.06
CA GLU A 584 -0.85 37.45 -2.48
C GLU A 584 0.31 37.06 -3.39
N VAL A 585 0.40 37.67 -4.58
CA VAL A 585 1.51 37.49 -5.51
C VAL A 585 2.41 38.72 -5.48
N ARG A 586 3.70 38.53 -5.22
CA ARG A 586 4.74 39.56 -5.25
C ARG A 586 5.69 39.36 -6.41
N ASP A 587 6.11 40.45 -7.02
CA ASP A 587 7.13 40.46 -8.08
C ASP A 587 8.57 40.36 -7.51
N PRO A 588 9.61 40.23 -8.36
CA PRO A 588 11.00 40.18 -7.91
C PRO A 588 11.50 41.41 -7.14
N LEU A 589 10.78 42.53 -7.18
CA LEU A 589 11.08 43.73 -6.38
C LEU A 589 10.31 43.75 -5.05
N GLY A 590 9.59 42.67 -4.72
CA GLY A 590 8.77 42.54 -3.52
C GLY A 590 7.44 43.29 -3.60
N ARG A 591 7.05 43.83 -4.76
CA ARG A 591 5.81 44.58 -4.91
C ARG A 591 4.65 43.62 -5.10
N THR A 592 3.56 43.80 -4.35
CA THR A 592 2.33 43.06 -4.54
C THR A 592 1.69 43.41 -5.89
N ILE A 593 1.56 42.42 -6.77
CA ILE A 593 0.99 42.58 -8.12
C ILE A 593 -0.40 41.97 -8.26
N LYS A 594 -0.79 41.04 -7.38
CA LYS A 594 -2.13 40.44 -7.34
C LYS A 594 -2.49 40.05 -5.92
N ARG A 595 -3.76 40.26 -5.56
CA ARG A 595 -4.41 39.69 -4.38
C ARG A 595 -5.67 38.96 -4.82
N ASP A 596 -5.92 37.80 -4.25
CA ASP A 596 -7.09 36.97 -4.52
C ASP A 596 -7.53 36.28 -3.22
N LEU A 597 -8.79 35.84 -3.18
CA LEU A 597 -9.35 35.11 -2.06
C LEU A 597 -10.09 33.87 -2.57
N LEU A 598 -9.59 32.70 -2.17
CA LEU A 598 -10.18 31.42 -2.56
C LEU A 598 -11.18 30.97 -1.48
N GLU A 599 -12.48 31.21 -1.70
CA GLU A 599 -13.60 30.81 -0.80
C GLU A 599 -14.55 29.77 -1.42
N GLY A 600 -15.20 28.95 -0.58
CA GLY A 600 -16.09 27.85 -1.00
C GLY A 600 -16.21 26.75 0.07
N ASP A 601 -17.21 25.87 -0.09
CA ASP A 601 -17.64 24.95 0.97
C ASP A 601 -16.73 23.70 1.13
N ALA A 602 -16.13 23.18 0.04
CA ALA A 602 -15.15 22.08 0.12
C ALA A 602 -13.96 22.17 -0.85
N PHE A 603 -14.13 22.51 -2.14
CA PHE A 603 -13.01 22.66 -3.10
C PHE A 603 -13.06 23.97 -3.89
N THR A 604 -11.89 24.53 -4.23
CA THR A 604 -11.76 25.66 -5.17
C THR A 604 -10.42 25.60 -5.89
N VAL A 605 -10.42 25.83 -7.20
CA VAL A 605 -9.19 25.86 -8.02
C VAL A 605 -9.07 27.24 -8.64
N ARG A 606 -7.87 27.83 -8.59
CA ARG A 606 -7.57 29.14 -9.17
C ARG A 606 -6.28 29.07 -9.97
N GLU A 607 -6.35 29.47 -11.23
CA GLU A 607 -5.16 29.72 -12.03
C GLU A 607 -4.58 31.10 -11.72
N VAL A 608 -3.28 31.15 -11.49
CA VAL A 608 -2.52 32.35 -11.11
C VAL A 608 -1.53 32.65 -12.21
N THR A 609 -1.90 33.56 -13.11
CA THR A 609 -1.04 34.01 -14.20
C THR A 609 0.05 34.95 -13.69
N LEU A 610 1.30 34.69 -14.05
CA LEU A 610 2.44 35.57 -13.77
C LEU A 610 2.63 36.56 -14.93
N PRO A 611 2.68 37.88 -14.70
CA PRO A 611 2.59 38.87 -15.77
C PRO A 611 3.80 38.81 -16.73
N ARG A 612 3.52 38.62 -18.04
CA ARG A 612 4.52 38.49 -19.11
C ARG A 612 5.54 39.63 -19.21
N ARG A 613 5.16 40.87 -18.87
CA ARG A 613 5.98 42.10 -18.98
C ARG A 613 6.82 42.43 -17.73
N GLY A 614 7.06 41.48 -16.84
CA GLY A 614 7.84 41.67 -15.61
C GLY A 614 9.33 41.34 -15.73
N LEU A 615 10.09 41.75 -14.71
CA LEU A 615 11.50 41.39 -14.51
C LEU A 615 11.65 39.86 -14.45
N GLU A 616 12.68 39.32 -15.09
CA GLU A 616 13.12 37.95 -14.80
C GLU A 616 13.50 37.83 -13.32
N GLY A 617 13.25 36.67 -12.73
CA GLY A 617 13.55 36.40 -11.33
C GLY A 617 12.40 35.79 -10.54
N ASP A 618 12.49 35.94 -9.22
CA ASP A 618 11.66 35.23 -8.26
C ASP A 618 10.33 35.94 -8.00
N TYR A 619 9.23 35.30 -8.40
CA TYR A 619 7.89 35.65 -7.95
C TYR A 619 7.55 34.89 -6.68
N LEU A 620 6.95 35.55 -5.70
CA LEU A 620 6.54 34.93 -4.44
C LEU A 620 5.02 34.87 -4.35
N LEU A 621 4.49 33.69 -4.10
CA LEU A 621 3.10 33.47 -3.73
C LEU A 621 3.04 33.25 -2.22
N HIS A 622 2.42 34.20 -1.52
CA HIS A 622 2.09 34.10 -0.10
C HIS A 622 0.66 33.58 0.01
N LEU A 623 0.52 32.39 0.60
CA LEU A 623 -0.77 31.73 0.81
C LEU A 623 -1.08 31.76 2.31
N MET A 624 -2.05 32.58 2.68
CA MET A 624 -2.58 32.63 4.05
C MET A 624 -3.78 31.70 4.14
N CYS A 625 -3.59 30.55 4.80
CA CYS A 625 -4.65 29.58 5.05
C CYS A 625 -5.35 29.89 6.37
N GLU A 626 -6.63 30.21 6.31
CA GLU A 626 -7.48 30.44 7.49
C GLU A 626 -8.25 29.16 7.85
N GLU A 627 -8.50 28.97 9.16
CA GLU A 627 -9.44 27.98 9.74
C GLU A 627 -9.51 26.62 9.02
N ASP A 628 -8.53 25.73 9.17
CA ASP A 628 -8.52 24.35 8.64
C ASP A 628 -8.54 24.21 7.09
N GLY A 629 -8.21 25.25 6.33
CA GLY A 629 -8.02 25.18 4.88
C GLY A 629 -6.75 24.43 4.46
N LEU A 630 -6.88 23.42 3.60
CA LEU A 630 -5.78 22.76 2.89
C LEU A 630 -5.49 23.52 1.58
N VAL A 631 -4.22 23.72 1.23
CA VAL A 631 -3.82 24.31 -0.06
C VAL A 631 -2.80 23.45 -0.78
N GLU A 632 -2.92 23.31 -2.09
CA GLU A 632 -1.94 22.69 -2.96
C GLU A 632 -1.62 23.60 -4.15
N VAL A 633 -0.35 23.64 -4.54
CA VAL A 633 0.10 24.31 -5.76
C VAL A 633 0.50 23.26 -6.79
N VAL A 634 -0.09 23.35 -7.97
CA VAL A 634 0.19 22.52 -9.15
C VAL A 634 0.82 23.40 -10.22
N THR A 635 1.90 22.92 -10.82
CA THR A 635 2.68 23.68 -11.80
C THR A 635 3.44 22.78 -12.75
N ASP A 636 3.49 23.14 -14.02
CA ASP A 636 4.40 22.55 -15.02
C ASP A 636 5.77 23.25 -15.06
N HIS A 637 5.98 24.22 -14.18
CA HIS A 637 7.20 25.02 -14.12
C HIS A 637 8.24 24.34 -13.20
N PRO A 638 9.40 23.90 -13.73
CA PRO A 638 10.38 23.13 -12.96
C PRO A 638 11.03 23.96 -11.84
N TYR A 639 11.16 25.27 -12.02
CA TYR A 639 11.74 26.18 -11.02
C TYR A 639 10.70 26.73 -10.03
N THR A 640 9.89 25.84 -9.47
CA THR A 640 8.91 26.15 -8.44
C THR A 640 9.34 25.53 -7.12
N TYR A 641 9.40 26.35 -6.07
CA TYR A 641 9.97 25.97 -4.78
C TYR A 641 8.99 26.24 -3.65
N LEU A 642 8.95 25.32 -2.70
CA LEU A 642 8.29 25.46 -1.41
C LEU A 642 9.32 25.88 -0.36
N ARG A 643 8.98 26.88 0.44
CA ARG A 643 9.86 27.33 1.52
C ARG A 643 10.01 26.26 2.60
N ALA A 644 11.23 25.92 3.00
CA ALA A 644 11.57 24.73 3.80
C ALA A 644 11.38 24.90 5.32
N ASP A 645 11.68 26.09 5.83
CA ASP A 645 11.77 26.47 7.24
C ASP A 645 10.42 26.85 7.89
N GLU A 646 9.35 26.91 7.10
CA GLU A 646 7.98 27.09 7.58
C GLU A 646 7.38 25.78 8.12
N TRP A 647 6.57 25.87 9.18
CA TRP A 647 5.86 24.71 9.73
C TRP A 647 4.76 24.24 8.77
N LYS A 648 4.80 22.96 8.43
CA LYS A 648 3.86 22.31 7.52
C LYS A 648 3.22 21.12 8.22
N ILE A 649 2.01 20.76 7.83
CA ILE A 649 1.33 19.58 8.38
C ILE A 649 1.04 18.61 7.23
N PRO A 650 1.34 17.31 7.38
CA PRO A 650 1.04 16.33 6.36
C PRO A 650 -0.44 16.30 6.04
N ARG A 651 -0.76 16.13 4.77
CA ARG A 651 -2.13 16.06 4.26
C ARG A 651 -2.92 14.85 4.78
N HIS A 652 -2.24 13.72 5.03
CA HIS A 652 -2.83 12.42 5.32
C HIS A 652 -2.38 11.90 6.69
N ALA A 653 -3.12 10.92 7.26
CA ALA A 653 -2.55 10.03 8.25
C ALA A 653 -1.38 9.27 7.60
N ASN A 654 -0.16 9.46 8.11
CA ASN A 654 1.08 8.90 7.59
C ASN A 654 1.44 9.34 6.16
N ALA A 655 1.15 10.60 5.79
CA ALA A 655 1.54 11.12 4.48
C ALA A 655 3.05 10.99 4.29
N ARG A 656 3.46 10.53 3.11
CA ARG A 656 4.87 10.48 2.72
C ARG A 656 5.12 11.60 1.71
N LEU A 657 5.94 12.54 2.11
CA LEU A 657 6.23 13.76 1.37
C LEU A 657 7.60 13.63 0.73
N ARG A 658 7.69 13.98 -0.56
CA ARG A 658 8.92 13.90 -1.34
C ARG A 658 9.28 15.27 -1.87
N PHE A 659 10.52 15.67 -1.63
CA PHE A 659 11.07 16.93 -2.09
C PHE A 659 12.51 16.74 -2.53
N TYR A 660 12.90 17.46 -3.56
CA TYR A 660 14.31 17.68 -3.87
C TYR A 660 14.81 18.89 -3.09
N LEU A 661 16.08 18.83 -2.68
CA LEU A 661 16.80 19.92 -2.03
C LEU A 661 18.26 19.93 -2.50
N ARG A 662 18.95 21.05 -2.32
CA ARG A 662 20.40 21.13 -2.52
C ARG A 662 21.10 20.64 -1.25
N GLY A 663 22.05 19.71 -1.39
CA GLY A 663 22.82 19.18 -0.27
C GLY A 663 23.56 20.31 0.46
N PRO A 664 23.35 20.51 1.77
CA PRO A 664 23.87 21.67 2.47
C PRO A 664 25.39 21.62 2.68
N SER A 665 26.03 22.79 2.63
CA SER A 665 27.46 22.98 2.91
C SER A 665 27.83 22.55 4.34
N GLY A 666 26.90 22.72 5.29
CA GLY A 666 27.00 22.27 6.69
C GLY A 666 27.04 20.76 6.88
N GLY A 667 26.74 19.96 5.84
CA GLY A 667 26.87 18.50 5.87
C GLY A 667 25.77 17.74 6.61
N GLU A 668 24.65 18.39 6.93
CA GLU A 668 23.54 17.78 7.65
C GLU A 668 22.21 18.42 7.25
N VAL A 669 21.19 17.60 6.98
CA VAL A 669 19.79 18.03 6.86
C VAL A 669 19.05 17.68 8.16
N ARG A 670 18.26 18.61 8.69
CA ARG A 670 17.47 18.39 9.91
C ARG A 670 15.99 18.44 9.62
N VAL A 671 15.22 17.47 10.12
CA VAL A 671 13.76 17.49 10.08
C VAL A 671 13.24 17.67 11.50
N ALA A 672 12.81 18.89 11.81
CA ALA A 672 12.16 19.18 13.09
C ALA A 672 10.68 18.81 12.98
N ALA A 673 10.12 18.24 14.05
CA ALA A 673 8.71 17.96 14.14
C ALA A 673 8.16 18.29 15.53
N ARG A 674 6.90 18.75 15.58
CA ARG A 674 6.22 19.10 16.84
C ARG A 674 4.75 18.70 16.77
N GLY A 675 4.16 18.47 17.95
CA GLY A 675 2.76 18.08 18.08
C GLY A 675 2.59 16.89 19.02
N THR A 676 1.38 16.35 19.03
CA THR A 676 1.02 15.22 19.88
C THR A 676 0.56 14.03 19.03
N ILE A 677 0.95 12.85 19.46
CA ILE A 677 0.48 11.57 18.92
C ILE A 677 -0.65 11.09 19.84
N ALA A 678 -1.88 11.11 19.32
CA ALA A 678 -3.12 10.97 20.09
C ALA A 678 -3.73 9.56 20.07
N ARG A 679 -3.24 8.60 19.28
CA ARG A 679 -3.79 7.23 19.21
C ARG A 679 -2.71 6.15 19.13
N GLN A 680 -3.03 4.95 19.61
CA GLN A 680 -2.18 3.78 19.48
C GLN A 680 -1.98 3.48 17.99
N GLY A 681 -0.73 3.53 17.54
CA GLY A 681 -0.37 3.22 16.17
C GLY A 681 -0.51 4.37 15.16
N ASP A 682 -1.07 5.51 15.58
CA ASP A 682 -0.88 6.79 14.88
C ASP A 682 0.57 7.26 15.10
N GLY A 683 1.53 6.69 14.37
CA GLY A 683 2.57 7.55 13.84
C GLY A 683 4.02 7.24 14.14
N LEU A 684 4.76 7.12 13.04
CA LEU A 684 6.20 7.26 12.96
C LEU A 684 6.46 8.62 12.31
N VAL A 685 7.28 9.47 12.93
CA VAL A 685 7.91 10.58 12.20
C VAL A 685 9.20 10.03 11.64
N GLY A 686 9.39 10.06 10.33
CA GLY A 686 10.57 9.53 9.69
C GLY A 686 11.07 10.44 8.60
N ALA A 687 12.37 10.44 8.36
CA ALA A 687 12.99 11.16 7.26
C ALA A 687 14.05 10.28 6.59
N VAL A 688 14.13 10.35 5.27
CA VAL A 688 15.08 9.59 4.45
C VAL A 688 15.72 10.54 3.46
N LEU A 689 17.03 10.46 3.33
CA LEU A 689 17.82 11.18 2.35
C LEU A 689 18.37 10.19 1.33
N ARG A 690 18.14 10.48 0.05
CA ARG A 690 18.61 9.69 -1.08
C ARG A 690 19.28 10.59 -2.11
N THR A 691 20.06 9.99 -2.99
CA THR A 691 20.40 10.61 -4.27
C THR A 691 19.19 10.59 -5.22
N PRO A 692 19.18 11.40 -6.30
CA PRO A 692 18.08 11.41 -7.27
C PRO A 692 17.82 10.05 -7.96
N ASP A 693 18.84 9.21 -8.11
CA ASP A 693 18.75 7.83 -8.61
C ASP A 693 18.27 6.82 -7.55
N GLY A 694 17.93 7.27 -6.34
CA GLY A 694 17.29 6.46 -5.31
C GLY A 694 18.23 5.77 -4.32
N ARG A 695 19.56 5.93 -4.45
CA ARG A 695 20.53 5.39 -3.50
C ARG A 695 20.32 6.01 -2.12
N LEU A 696 20.15 5.17 -1.11
CA LEU A 696 19.99 5.59 0.29
C LEU A 696 21.29 6.21 0.82
N LEU A 697 21.19 7.38 1.46
CA LEU A 697 22.31 8.08 2.09
C LEU A 697 22.19 8.08 3.61
N ALA A 698 21.02 8.45 4.11
CA ALA A 698 20.73 8.53 5.53
C ALA A 698 19.24 8.32 5.78
N HIS A 699 18.89 7.88 6.98
CA HIS A 699 17.51 7.85 7.45
C HIS A 699 17.47 8.02 8.97
N ALA A 700 16.38 8.61 9.47
CA ALA A 700 16.15 8.83 10.90
C ALA A 700 14.66 8.74 11.20
N ARG A 701 14.27 8.33 12.41
CA ARG A 701 12.86 8.29 12.83
C ARG A 701 12.66 8.50 14.33
N TRP A 702 11.47 8.96 14.70
CA TRP A 702 10.89 8.82 16.03
C TRP A 702 9.72 7.86 15.99
N SER A 703 9.70 6.99 16.99
CA SER A 703 8.58 6.12 17.30
C SER A 703 8.10 6.41 18.71
N VAL A 704 6.78 6.38 18.90
CA VAL A 704 6.21 6.32 20.24
C VAL A 704 6.06 4.84 20.61
N PRO A 705 6.76 4.34 21.66
CA PRO A 705 6.61 2.96 22.09
C PRO A 705 5.16 2.67 22.47
N LEU A 706 4.66 1.48 22.12
CA LEU A 706 3.38 0.96 22.58
C LEU A 706 3.34 1.03 24.12
N ALA A 707 2.58 1.98 24.66
CA ALA A 707 1.99 1.78 25.99
C ALA A 707 0.82 0.82 25.77
N GLY A 708 0.75 -0.26 26.54
CA GLY A 708 -0.46 -1.07 26.60
C GLY A 708 -1.66 -0.15 26.84
N THR A 709 -2.83 -0.51 26.30
CA THR A 709 -4.08 0.13 26.70
C THR A 709 -4.15 0.09 28.22
N GLY A 710 -4.38 1.25 28.86
CA GLY A 710 -4.65 1.27 30.29
C GLY A 710 -5.84 0.34 30.61
N ALA A 711 -6.01 -0.03 31.87
CA ALA A 711 -7.14 -0.85 32.31
C ALA A 711 -8.52 -0.20 32.01
N ASP A 712 -8.53 1.08 31.64
CA ASP A 712 -9.67 1.91 31.23
C ASP A 712 -9.87 1.99 29.70
N GLY A 713 -9.03 1.32 28.91
CA GLY A 713 -9.09 1.35 27.45
C GLY A 713 -8.61 2.66 26.82
N GLN A 714 -8.07 3.61 27.60
CA GLN A 714 -7.55 4.87 27.05
C GLN A 714 -6.08 4.75 26.66
N VAL A 715 -5.73 5.41 25.55
CA VAL A 715 -4.35 5.55 25.08
C VAL A 715 -3.78 6.88 25.56
N PRO A 716 -2.67 6.90 26.30
CA PRO A 716 -2.06 8.16 26.72
C PRO A 716 -1.47 8.89 25.51
N THR A 717 -1.93 10.13 25.28
CA THR A 717 -1.34 11.07 24.32
C THR A 717 0.12 11.36 24.70
N ARG A 718 1.05 11.31 23.74
CA ARG A 718 2.45 11.67 23.98
C ARG A 718 2.92 12.81 23.08
N ALA A 719 3.67 13.73 23.65
CA ALA A 719 4.38 14.76 22.90
C ALA A 719 5.59 14.16 22.18
N LEU A 720 5.91 14.69 21.00
CA LEU A 720 7.16 14.37 20.32
C LEU A 720 8.37 14.97 21.05
N PRO A 721 9.56 14.36 20.95
CA PRO A 721 10.80 14.99 21.41
C PRO A 721 11.06 16.30 20.65
N ASP A 722 11.67 17.28 21.33
CA ASP A 722 12.01 18.58 20.74
C ASP A 722 13.28 18.54 19.86
N GLU A 723 14.13 17.52 20.01
CA GLU A 723 15.33 17.35 19.18
C GLU A 723 14.91 17.01 17.74
N PRO A 724 15.51 17.55 16.66
CA PRO A 724 15.18 17.20 15.27
C PRO A 724 15.82 15.89 14.76
N LEU A 725 15.22 15.27 13.74
CA LEU A 725 15.79 14.13 13.03
C LEU A 725 16.98 14.60 12.19
N ARG A 726 18.17 14.04 12.45
CA ARG A 726 19.42 14.43 11.78
C ARG A 726 19.79 13.46 10.67
N LEU A 727 20.06 13.98 9.48
CA LEU A 727 20.41 13.23 8.28
C LEU A 727 21.77 13.72 7.75
N PRO A 728 22.87 12.99 8.00
CA PRO A 728 24.20 13.39 7.53
C PRO A 728 24.30 13.37 6.00
N VAL A 729 25.08 14.31 5.45
CA VAL A 729 25.34 14.46 4.02
C VAL A 729 26.83 14.30 3.73
N PRO A 730 27.22 13.28 2.92
CA PRO A 730 28.60 13.08 2.51
C PRO A 730 29.19 14.31 1.81
N LEU A 731 30.49 14.55 1.98
CA LEU A 731 31.19 15.73 1.46
C LEU A 731 31.02 15.85 -0.07
N GLU A 732 31.11 14.73 -0.78
CA GLU A 732 30.99 14.63 -2.23
C GLU A 732 29.58 14.91 -2.78
N LEU A 733 28.58 15.00 -1.89
CA LEU A 733 27.18 15.28 -2.23
C LEU A 733 26.71 16.66 -1.78
N ARG A 734 27.56 17.46 -1.13
CA ARG A 734 27.25 18.86 -0.81
C ARG A 734 27.15 19.68 -2.10
N GLY A 735 26.18 20.59 -2.16
CA GLY A 735 25.84 21.39 -3.33
C GLY A 735 25.07 20.66 -4.45
N LYS A 736 24.92 19.32 -4.37
CA LYS A 736 24.23 18.50 -5.38
C LYS A 736 22.75 18.29 -5.03
N PRO A 737 21.87 18.01 -6.01
CA PRO A 737 20.48 17.68 -5.73
C PRO A 737 20.38 16.37 -4.94
N LEU A 738 19.57 16.37 -3.89
CA LEU A 738 19.24 15.23 -3.05
C LEU A 738 17.72 15.09 -2.95
N LEU A 739 17.24 13.86 -2.76
CA LEU A 739 15.84 13.55 -2.54
C LEU A 739 15.61 13.34 -1.04
N LEU A 740 14.74 14.16 -0.45
CA LEU A 740 14.25 14.03 0.91
C LEU A 740 12.85 13.42 0.91
N GLU A 741 12.67 12.32 1.63
CA GLU A 741 11.36 11.75 1.93
C GLU A 741 11.03 11.97 3.43
N VAL A 742 9.90 12.59 3.74
CA VAL A 742 9.42 12.80 5.12
C VAL A 742 8.13 12.02 5.32
N THR A 743 8.00 11.31 6.43
CA THR A 743 6.73 10.72 6.89
C THR A 743 6.35 11.35 8.20
N ALA A 744 5.14 11.88 8.26
CA ALA A 744 4.60 12.52 9.45
C ALA A 744 3.13 12.10 9.65
N PRO A 745 2.70 11.85 10.90
CA PRO A 745 1.30 11.61 11.24
C PRO A 745 0.44 12.86 11.05
N ARG A 746 -0.88 12.67 10.92
CA ARG A 746 -1.88 13.72 10.59
C ARG A 746 -1.88 14.95 11.52
N SER A 747 -1.33 14.84 12.73
CA SER A 747 -1.30 15.89 13.77
C SER A 747 0.10 16.39 14.08
N VAL A 748 1.11 15.96 13.31
CA VAL A 748 2.50 16.32 13.54
C VAL A 748 2.94 17.34 12.51
N GLU A 749 3.26 18.54 12.99
CA GLU A 749 3.89 19.55 12.15
C GLU A 749 5.35 19.19 11.92
N TRP A 750 5.88 19.54 10.75
CA TRP A 750 7.29 19.35 10.39
C TRP A 750 7.83 20.54 9.61
N ARG A 751 9.15 20.70 9.65
CA ARG A 751 9.91 21.62 8.78
C ARG A 751 11.31 21.07 8.53
N VAL A 752 11.99 21.63 7.54
CA VAL A 752 13.37 21.25 7.20
C VAL A 752 14.30 22.41 7.55
N GLU A 753 15.38 22.10 8.25
CA GLU A 753 16.39 23.05 8.71
C GLU A 753 17.79 22.62 8.23
N GLY A 754 18.75 23.54 8.32
CA GLY A 754 20.15 23.30 7.98
C GLY A 754 20.47 23.38 6.48
N LEU A 755 19.55 23.90 5.66
CA LEU A 755 19.78 24.15 4.24
C LEU A 755 20.50 25.49 4.02
N ASP A 756 21.40 25.57 3.04
CA ASP A 756 22.03 26.83 2.62
C ASP A 756 20.99 27.80 2.03
N GLU A 757 20.03 27.24 1.29
CA GLU A 757 18.85 27.92 0.79
C GLU A 757 17.58 27.21 1.30
N PRO A 758 16.57 27.94 1.81
CA PRO A 758 15.40 27.34 2.43
C PRO A 758 14.36 26.89 1.39
N TRP A 759 14.77 26.16 0.35
CA TRP A 759 13.90 25.82 -0.78
C TRP A 759 13.85 24.31 -1.03
N LEU A 760 12.63 23.82 -1.22
CA LEU A 760 12.28 22.45 -1.58
C LEU A 760 11.61 22.45 -2.96
N ALA A 761 11.89 21.49 -3.83
CA ALA A 761 11.25 21.39 -5.15
C ALA A 761 10.59 20.02 -5.38
N SER A 762 9.67 19.93 -6.34
CA SER A 762 9.03 18.67 -6.75
C SER A 762 9.87 17.84 -7.72
N VAL A 763 10.88 18.44 -8.37
CA VAL A 763 11.72 17.86 -9.42
C VAL A 763 13.21 18.17 -9.19
N PRO A 764 14.14 17.27 -9.57
CA PRO A 764 15.58 17.48 -9.36
C PRO A 764 16.16 18.60 -10.23
N GLU A 765 15.59 18.85 -11.42
CA GLU A 765 16.02 19.88 -12.38
C GLU A 765 15.94 21.29 -11.81
N ALA A 766 15.13 21.49 -10.77
CA ALA A 766 15.04 22.74 -10.04
C ALA A 766 16.36 23.15 -9.35
N PHE A 767 17.28 22.20 -9.15
CA PHE A 767 18.61 22.42 -8.59
C PHE A 767 19.68 21.97 -9.58
N PRO A 768 19.97 22.79 -10.62
CA PRO A 768 21.00 22.43 -11.58
C PRO A 768 22.33 22.17 -10.87
N SER A 769 23.01 21.14 -11.36
CA SER A 769 24.38 20.84 -10.98
C SER A 769 25.24 21.96 -11.54
N HIS A 770 25.47 23.03 -10.78
CA HIS A 770 26.57 23.92 -11.09
C HIS A 770 27.84 23.10 -10.88
N ALA A 771 28.46 22.65 -11.98
CA ALA A 771 29.89 22.40 -11.94
C ALA A 771 30.55 23.74 -11.58
N PRO A 772 31.47 23.77 -10.61
CA PRO A 772 32.19 25.00 -10.26
C PRO A 772 32.89 25.61 -11.48
#